data_AF-A0A023FSG2-F1
#
_entry.id   AF-A0A023FSG2-F1
#
_cell.length_a   1.000
_cell.length_b   1.000
_cell.length_c   1.000
_cell.angle_alpha   90.00
_cell.angle_beta   90.00
_cell.angle_gamma   90.00
#
_symmetry.space_group_name_H-M   'P 1'
#
loop_
_entity.id
_entity.type
_entity.pdbx_description
1 polymer ?
#
loop_
_entity_poly.entity_id
_entity_poly.type
_entity_poly.pdbx_seq_one_letter_code
_entity_poly.pdbx_strand_id
1 'polypeptide(L)'
;EKMLTTRLSWWLEQHGFYHPAQIGFRPSIGTEDGLAVLASSVLSSTRSRTVRTILAMDVEKAYDNISHAAILDSIDMLHLPLRVRNFVKSFLEGRHFAIRLGGGAVGSFVPLRGVPQGSVLSPTLFNIAFISLAWRLHDVPDIKFLIYADDITVWSTHHDLLTQAAALQSALDITSSYATSIGLQLSVSKTTYISVANRWGRRKLAATPIRLHLSGTPLQESSTVKILGLTIHESGTGTAWLSHAKKQASQALGLIRRIAPKTGGARSYVARQLVRAVVQPRLVYQAQFHHLTRAQWDRLEAVNREAMRAITCLPRITPIVALQENAQLNTIDELVQQRREARRLKASLSHTTAALRTYASSHSILPPPSAVLPPWRFIQLSTNKPTDLRRPRSSDAESSLRDRIIEQDAQLPHGSVVIYVDASIQACDVTTAVYCPSQPILNKTLKFRLPEPPSSFCAELIAVQEAVRSVTAIPMLPRARIVIRTDALLATQLLRRVSRSPEICQNIHRLAAGIPQPIRIEWLPRDLLRSHSLADSATRLATRTPSLPPLLDLDDATLLLTRKEHLRRRTRALIPPCAVTLPRGLTRAEKVALRRIRVGVAFTPAVTQKWPQFRHLYNLPGCPVCKCRTVEADIHHLLWVCPALKPTRIRHLAAAGLSPPTLRRIQLGPRDHIIVHSWTSLDQQTFFHSFKHPS
;
A
#
# COMPACT_ATOMS: atom_id res chain seq x y z
N GLU A 1 -17.76 1.42 -22.77
CA GLU A 1 -17.68 1.70 -21.31
C GLU A 1 -16.37 2.37 -20.87
N LYS A 2 -15.23 1.66 -20.76
CA LYS A 2 -13.96 2.19 -20.19
C LYS A 2 -13.54 3.58 -20.72
N MET A 3 -13.62 3.77 -22.04
CA MET A 3 -13.35 5.06 -22.67
C MET A 3 -14.29 6.14 -22.13
N LEU A 4 -15.60 5.90 -22.16
CA LEU A 4 -16.61 6.85 -21.71
C LEU A 4 -16.46 7.17 -20.22
N THR A 5 -16.30 6.16 -19.35
CA THR A 5 -16.06 6.34 -17.91
C THR A 5 -14.90 7.30 -17.67
N THR A 6 -13.81 7.14 -18.42
CA THR A 6 -12.61 7.96 -18.27
C THR A 6 -12.87 9.42 -18.68
N ARG A 7 -13.56 9.63 -19.81
CA ARG A 7 -13.90 10.96 -20.32
C ARG A 7 -14.91 11.69 -19.42
N LEU A 8 -15.96 10.99 -19.00
CA LEU A 8 -16.98 11.52 -18.08
C LEU A 8 -16.38 11.86 -16.72
N SER A 9 -15.58 10.97 -16.14
CA SER A 9 -14.97 11.22 -14.83
C SER A 9 -14.07 12.47 -14.88
N TRP A 10 -13.29 12.62 -15.94
CA TRP A 10 -12.50 13.85 -16.14
C TRP A 10 -13.41 15.08 -16.24
N TRP A 11 -14.43 15.05 -17.10
CA TRP A 11 -15.31 16.18 -17.33
C TRP A 11 -16.06 16.62 -16.07
N LEU A 12 -16.58 15.66 -15.28
CA LEU A 12 -17.28 15.91 -14.01
C LEU A 12 -16.40 16.59 -12.97
N GLU A 13 -15.14 16.15 -12.84
CA GLU A 13 -14.17 16.73 -11.90
C GLU A 13 -13.73 18.13 -12.35
N GLN A 14 -13.54 18.35 -13.66
CA GLN A 14 -13.16 19.66 -14.20
C GLN A 14 -14.26 20.71 -13.99
N HIS A 15 -15.52 20.34 -14.16
CA HIS A 15 -16.63 21.31 -14.05
C HIS A 15 -17.17 21.41 -12.62
N GLY A 16 -16.54 20.74 -11.64
CA GLY A 16 -16.91 20.87 -10.23
C GLY A 16 -18.26 20.28 -9.85
N PHE A 17 -18.82 19.36 -10.64
CA PHE A 17 -20.15 18.79 -10.38
C PHE A 17 -20.23 18.00 -9.08
N TYR A 18 -19.14 17.31 -8.71
CA TYR A 18 -19.11 16.52 -7.48
C TYR A 18 -18.82 17.40 -6.27
N HIS A 19 -19.72 17.35 -5.29
CA HIS A 19 -19.47 17.93 -3.97
C HIS A 19 -18.20 17.28 -3.33
N PRO A 20 -17.35 18.03 -2.61
CA PRO A 20 -16.12 17.49 -2.01
C PRO A 20 -16.34 16.32 -1.04
N ALA A 21 -17.49 16.27 -0.37
CA ALA A 21 -17.86 15.20 0.55
C ALA A 21 -18.39 13.91 -0.12
N GLN A 22 -18.64 13.93 -1.43
CA GLN A 22 -18.94 12.73 -2.20
C GLN A 22 -17.63 12.10 -2.65
N ILE A 23 -17.16 11.05 -1.98
CA ILE A 23 -15.79 10.53 -2.12
C ILE A 23 -15.71 9.14 -2.77
N GLY A 24 -16.83 8.42 -2.85
CA GLY A 24 -16.89 7.08 -3.45
C GLY A 24 -16.46 7.08 -4.93
N PHE A 25 -15.70 6.06 -5.35
CA PHE A 25 -15.28 5.81 -6.75
C PHE A 25 -14.61 6.96 -7.53
N ARG A 26 -14.22 8.05 -6.86
CA ARG A 26 -13.58 9.20 -7.48
C ARG A 26 -12.05 9.05 -7.56
N PRO A 27 -11.41 9.65 -8.57
CA PRO A 27 -9.95 9.65 -8.67
C PRO A 27 -9.32 10.44 -7.52
N SER A 28 -8.14 9.98 -7.08
CA SER A 28 -7.29 10.69 -6.11
C SER A 28 -7.90 10.96 -4.73
N ILE A 29 -9.04 10.36 -4.37
CA ILE A 29 -9.65 10.43 -3.05
C ILE A 29 -10.06 9.02 -2.59
N GLY A 30 -10.05 8.76 -1.27
CA GLY A 30 -10.37 7.43 -0.73
C GLY A 30 -10.96 7.49 0.67
N THR A 31 -11.29 6.31 1.21
CA THR A 31 -11.93 6.18 2.53
C THR A 31 -11.12 6.83 3.65
N GLU A 32 -9.79 6.71 3.61
CA GLU A 32 -8.91 7.30 4.64
C GLU A 32 -9.00 8.83 4.71
N ASP A 33 -9.35 9.50 3.61
CA ASP A 33 -9.49 10.96 3.54
C ASP A 33 -10.80 11.39 4.20
N GLY A 34 -11.92 10.75 3.86
CA GLY A 34 -13.22 11.00 4.53
C GLY A 34 -13.19 10.65 6.01
N LEU A 35 -12.65 9.48 6.36
CA LEU A 35 -12.51 9.07 7.76
C LEU A 35 -11.62 10.03 8.56
N ALA A 36 -10.67 10.72 7.93
CA ALA A 36 -9.87 11.73 8.61
C ALA A 36 -10.73 12.90 9.09
N VAL A 37 -11.63 13.37 8.24
CA VAL A 37 -12.55 14.48 8.50
C VAL A 37 -13.58 14.09 9.57
N LEU A 38 -14.17 12.90 9.44
CA LEU A 38 -15.09 12.37 10.44
C LEU A 38 -14.40 12.22 11.79
N ALA A 39 -13.24 11.57 11.84
CA ALA A 39 -12.49 11.36 13.08
C ALA A 39 -12.03 12.67 13.71
N SER A 40 -11.56 13.65 12.93
CA SER A 40 -11.16 14.96 13.48
C SER A 40 -12.35 15.74 14.03
N SER A 41 -13.57 15.48 13.54
CA SER A 41 -14.78 16.15 14.02
C SER A 41 -15.37 15.46 15.24
N VAL A 42 -15.40 14.12 15.25
CA VAL A 42 -16.17 13.33 16.24
C VAL A 42 -15.30 12.70 17.31
N LEU A 43 -14.05 12.33 16.98
CA LEU A 43 -13.12 11.73 17.93
C LEU A 43 -12.18 12.75 18.58
N SER A 44 -12.26 14.04 18.22
CA SER A 44 -11.40 15.08 18.80
C SER A 44 -11.56 15.20 20.31
N SER A 45 -10.43 15.14 21.02
CA SER A 45 -10.23 15.33 22.47
C SER A 45 -11.40 14.88 23.38
N THR A 46 -11.19 13.77 24.08
CA THR A 46 -12.06 13.25 25.14
C THR A 46 -12.37 14.26 26.26
N ARG A 47 -11.66 15.39 26.31
CA ARG A 47 -11.87 16.50 27.26
C ARG A 47 -13.03 17.42 26.88
N SER A 48 -13.45 17.46 25.61
CA SER A 48 -14.54 18.34 25.19
C SER A 48 -15.89 17.81 25.69
N ARG A 49 -16.67 18.69 26.35
CA ARG A 49 -17.99 18.39 26.92
C ARG A 49 -19.10 18.29 25.86
N THR A 50 -18.79 18.63 24.61
CA THR A 50 -19.74 18.61 23.49
C THR A 50 -20.16 17.18 23.17
N VAL A 51 -21.44 16.99 22.85
CA VAL A 51 -21.99 15.75 22.31
C VAL A 51 -21.86 15.80 20.80
N ARG A 52 -21.41 14.71 20.19
CA ARG A 52 -21.18 14.64 18.74
C ARG A 52 -21.95 13.45 18.20
N THR A 53 -22.99 13.72 17.44
CA THR A 53 -23.91 12.67 16.99
C THR A 53 -23.67 12.36 15.54
N ILE A 54 -23.49 11.08 15.25
CA ILE A 54 -23.33 10.54 13.90
C ILE A 54 -24.58 9.74 13.56
N LEU A 55 -25.15 10.01 12.40
CA LEU A 55 -26.20 9.25 11.74
C LEU A 55 -25.56 8.49 10.56
N ALA A 56 -25.64 7.16 10.60
CA ALA A 56 -25.20 6.28 9.52
C ALA A 56 -26.43 5.70 8.83
N MET A 57 -26.62 6.05 7.57
CA MET A 57 -27.75 5.62 6.74
C MET A 57 -27.28 4.55 5.75
N ASP A 58 -28.06 3.47 5.66
CA ASP A 58 -27.80 2.33 4.77
C ASP A 58 -28.90 2.28 3.71
N VAL A 59 -28.50 2.19 2.44
CA VAL A 59 -29.43 2.12 1.31
C VAL A 59 -29.64 0.65 0.90
N GLU A 60 -30.88 0.22 0.77
CA GLU A 60 -31.21 -1.16 0.43
C GLU A 60 -30.89 -1.51 -1.02
N LYS A 61 -29.90 -2.41 -1.20
CA LYS A 61 -29.50 -2.97 -2.50
C LYS A 61 -29.36 -1.88 -3.57
N ALA A 62 -28.63 -0.80 -3.24
CA ALA A 62 -28.65 0.43 -4.02
C ALA A 62 -28.32 0.23 -5.51
N TYR A 63 -27.33 -0.62 -5.82
CA TYR A 63 -26.94 -0.94 -7.19
C TYR A 63 -28.04 -1.65 -7.97
N ASP A 64 -28.86 -2.47 -7.33
CA ASP A 64 -29.89 -3.27 -7.98
C ASP A 64 -31.21 -2.49 -8.13
N ASN A 65 -31.43 -1.49 -7.28
CA ASN A 65 -32.71 -0.79 -7.17
C ASN A 65 -32.77 0.58 -7.83
N ILE A 66 -31.63 1.23 -8.10
CA ILE A 66 -31.61 2.60 -8.62
C ILE A 66 -32.39 2.73 -9.94
N SER A 67 -33.28 3.72 -10.04
CA SER A 67 -34.10 3.92 -11.23
C SER A 67 -33.26 4.30 -12.45
N HIS A 68 -33.54 3.69 -13.61
CA HIS A 68 -32.91 4.10 -14.87
C HIS A 68 -33.29 5.53 -15.24
N ALA A 69 -34.56 5.91 -15.03
CA ALA A 69 -35.04 7.27 -15.27
C ALA A 69 -34.24 8.29 -14.45
N ALA A 70 -34.04 8.04 -13.15
CA ALA A 70 -33.27 8.93 -12.29
C ALA A 70 -31.82 9.14 -12.75
N ILE A 71 -31.16 8.09 -13.27
CA ILE A 71 -29.82 8.21 -13.85
C ILE A 71 -29.86 9.06 -15.12
N LEU A 72 -30.86 8.86 -15.99
CA LEU A 72 -31.02 9.61 -17.23
C LEU A 72 -31.33 11.09 -16.96
N ASP A 73 -32.23 11.39 -16.03
CA ASP A 73 -32.55 12.75 -15.59
C ASP A 73 -31.30 13.44 -15.04
N SER A 74 -30.49 12.71 -14.25
CA SER A 74 -29.22 13.22 -13.73
C SER A 74 -28.21 13.49 -14.85
N ILE A 75 -28.18 12.66 -15.88
CA ILE A 75 -27.33 12.86 -17.07
C ILE A 75 -27.80 14.06 -17.90
N ASP A 76 -29.11 14.31 -17.98
CA ASP A 76 -29.68 15.44 -18.69
C ASP A 76 -29.35 16.77 -18.01
N MET A 77 -29.38 16.82 -16.67
CA MET A 77 -28.93 17.97 -15.88
C MET A 77 -27.45 18.33 -16.10
N LEU A 78 -26.63 17.38 -16.56
CA LEU A 78 -25.22 17.64 -16.88
C LEU A 78 -25.02 18.30 -18.26
N HIS A 79 -26.08 18.52 -19.05
CA HIS A 79 -25.97 19.13 -20.37
C HIS A 79 -24.96 18.44 -21.33
N LEU A 80 -24.76 17.12 -21.19
CA LEU A 80 -23.80 16.36 -21.99
C LEU A 80 -24.21 16.28 -23.48
N PRO A 81 -23.29 15.99 -24.42
CA PRO A 81 -23.64 15.79 -25.82
C PRO A 81 -24.64 14.64 -26.02
N LEU A 82 -25.57 14.80 -26.97
CA LEU A 82 -26.64 13.81 -27.23
C LEU A 82 -26.12 12.39 -27.45
N ARG A 83 -24.98 12.23 -28.14
CA ARG A 83 -24.34 10.91 -28.35
C ARG A 83 -23.98 10.20 -27.05
N VAL A 84 -23.54 10.95 -26.03
CA VAL A 84 -23.19 10.39 -24.72
C VAL A 84 -24.45 9.96 -23.98
N ARG A 85 -25.50 10.80 -24.00
CA ARG A 85 -26.80 10.49 -23.40
C ARG A 85 -27.42 9.23 -24.02
N ASN A 86 -27.44 9.16 -25.36
CA ASN A 86 -27.94 8.00 -26.09
C ASN A 86 -27.14 6.73 -25.78
N PHE A 87 -25.81 6.84 -25.60
CA PHE A 87 -25.01 5.71 -25.16
C PHE A 87 -25.39 5.23 -23.76
N VAL A 88 -25.58 6.15 -22.80
CA VAL A 88 -26.00 5.79 -21.43
C VAL A 88 -27.39 5.17 -21.44
N LYS A 89 -28.33 5.74 -22.21
CA LYS A 89 -29.67 5.19 -22.41
C LYS A 89 -29.62 3.77 -22.96
N SER A 90 -28.92 3.55 -24.07
CA SER A 90 -28.71 2.22 -24.65
C SER A 90 -27.95 1.26 -23.72
N PHE A 91 -27.12 1.78 -22.81
CA PHE A 91 -26.45 0.96 -21.81
C PHE A 91 -27.41 0.50 -20.71
N LEU A 92 -28.40 1.29 -20.32
CA LEU A 92 -29.35 0.92 -19.27
C LEU A 92 -30.52 0.08 -19.82
N GLU A 93 -31.04 0.46 -20.99
CA GLU A 93 -32.22 -0.15 -21.62
C GLU A 93 -31.88 -1.40 -22.45
N GLY A 94 -32.90 -2.23 -22.72
CA GLY A 94 -32.79 -3.36 -23.66
C GLY A 94 -31.89 -4.51 -23.19
N ARG A 95 -31.61 -4.61 -21.89
CA ARG A 95 -30.84 -5.71 -21.32
C ARG A 95 -31.73 -6.88 -20.94
N HIS A 96 -31.31 -8.09 -21.32
CA HIS A 96 -31.97 -9.32 -20.93
C HIS A 96 -31.07 -10.10 -19.98
N PHE A 97 -31.62 -10.50 -18.84
CA PHE A 97 -30.95 -11.32 -17.84
C PHE A 97 -31.57 -12.70 -17.87
N ALA A 98 -30.74 -13.74 -17.86
CA ALA A 98 -31.20 -15.12 -17.77
C ALA A 98 -30.49 -15.85 -16.63
N ILE A 99 -31.20 -16.73 -15.92
CA ILE A 99 -30.63 -17.51 -14.83
C ILE A 99 -30.05 -18.79 -15.42
N ARG A 100 -28.77 -19.09 -15.20
CA ARG A 100 -28.16 -20.32 -15.72
C ARG A 100 -28.09 -21.40 -14.63
N LEU A 101 -28.83 -22.50 -14.80
CA LEU A 101 -28.86 -23.65 -13.89
C LEU A 101 -28.42 -24.90 -14.66
N GLY A 102 -27.46 -25.66 -14.11
CA GLY A 102 -27.04 -26.94 -14.70
C GLY A 102 -26.44 -26.87 -16.13
N GLY A 103 -26.03 -25.69 -16.59
CA GLY A 103 -25.52 -25.48 -17.95
C GLY A 103 -26.53 -24.92 -18.95
N GLY A 104 -27.83 -24.93 -18.62
CA GLY A 104 -28.91 -24.33 -19.42
C GLY A 104 -29.35 -22.97 -18.88
N ALA A 105 -29.83 -22.08 -19.76
CA ALA A 105 -30.49 -20.84 -19.36
C ALA A 105 -31.98 -21.10 -19.06
N VAL A 106 -32.44 -20.69 -17.89
CA VAL A 106 -33.80 -20.84 -17.39
C VAL A 106 -34.35 -19.45 -17.06
N GLY A 107 -35.42 -19.06 -17.75
CA GLY A 107 -36.08 -17.77 -17.59
C GLY A 107 -35.26 -16.59 -18.10
N SER A 108 -35.92 -15.62 -18.73
CA SER A 108 -35.32 -14.33 -19.08
C SER A 108 -36.19 -13.19 -18.58
N PHE A 109 -35.59 -12.16 -18.00
CA PHE A 109 -36.29 -10.94 -17.62
C PHE A 109 -35.50 -9.70 -18.03
N VAL A 110 -36.21 -8.59 -18.24
CA VAL A 110 -35.62 -7.28 -18.51
C VAL A 110 -35.66 -6.49 -17.20
N PRO A 111 -34.53 -6.15 -16.58
CA PRO A 111 -34.55 -5.29 -15.41
C PRO A 111 -34.91 -3.86 -15.83
N LEU A 112 -35.89 -3.30 -15.13
CA LEU A 112 -36.35 -1.91 -15.31
C LEU A 112 -35.61 -0.92 -14.39
N ARG A 113 -34.67 -1.43 -13.58
CA ARG A 113 -33.90 -0.68 -12.58
C ARG A 113 -32.56 -1.36 -12.32
N GLY A 114 -31.68 -0.63 -11.66
CA GLY A 114 -30.35 -1.07 -11.28
C GLY A 114 -29.30 -0.80 -12.35
N VAL A 115 -28.04 -0.75 -11.91
CA VAL A 115 -26.87 -0.69 -12.79
C VAL A 115 -26.15 -2.04 -12.78
N PRO A 116 -25.64 -2.52 -13.92
CA PRO A 116 -25.00 -3.84 -13.97
C PRO A 116 -23.77 -3.89 -13.06
N GLN A 117 -23.75 -4.83 -12.11
CA GLN A 117 -22.59 -5.06 -11.27
C GLN A 117 -21.41 -5.58 -12.11
N GLY A 118 -20.20 -5.09 -11.83
CA GLY A 118 -18.99 -5.45 -12.57
C GLY A 118 -18.74 -4.65 -13.86
N SER A 119 -19.70 -3.83 -14.31
CA SER A 119 -19.45 -2.87 -15.39
C SER A 119 -18.53 -1.74 -14.91
N VAL A 120 -17.73 -1.20 -15.83
CA VAL A 120 -16.79 -0.11 -15.50
C VAL A 120 -17.51 1.25 -15.47
N LEU A 121 -18.67 1.36 -16.11
CA LEU A 121 -19.45 2.59 -16.16
C LEU A 121 -20.40 2.74 -14.96
N SER A 122 -20.85 1.62 -14.39
CA SER A 122 -21.85 1.59 -13.32
C SER A 122 -21.50 2.45 -12.10
N PRO A 123 -20.26 2.43 -11.55
CA PRO A 123 -19.93 3.26 -10.39
C PRO A 123 -19.99 4.77 -10.68
N THR A 124 -19.67 5.17 -11.92
CA THR A 124 -19.77 6.58 -12.31
C THR A 124 -21.22 7.01 -12.48
N LEU A 125 -22.08 6.17 -13.08
CA LEU A 125 -23.51 6.47 -13.17
C LEU A 125 -24.19 6.54 -11.81
N PHE A 126 -23.82 5.63 -10.90
CA PHE A 126 -24.30 5.64 -9.52
C PHE A 126 -23.91 6.94 -8.82
N ASN A 127 -22.65 7.36 -8.94
CA ASN A 127 -22.20 8.64 -8.39
C ASN A 127 -22.94 9.83 -9.00
N ILE A 128 -23.22 9.84 -10.31
CA ILE A 128 -23.96 10.92 -10.97
C ILE A 128 -25.35 11.09 -10.36
N ALA A 129 -26.07 9.98 -10.12
CA ALA A 129 -27.38 10.03 -9.48
C ALA A 129 -27.37 10.54 -8.02
N PHE A 130 -26.21 10.52 -7.35
CA PHE A 130 -26.04 11.02 -5.97
C PHE A 130 -25.56 12.48 -5.92
N ILE A 131 -25.26 13.12 -7.06
CA ILE A 131 -24.78 14.51 -7.11
C ILE A 131 -25.79 15.44 -6.43
N SER A 132 -27.07 15.37 -6.81
CA SER A 132 -28.08 16.29 -6.26
C SER A 132 -28.35 16.06 -4.78
N LEU A 133 -28.24 14.83 -4.27
CA LEU A 133 -28.30 14.56 -2.83
C LEU A 133 -27.20 15.29 -2.07
N ALA A 134 -25.95 15.20 -2.58
CA ALA A 134 -24.81 15.81 -1.93
C ALA A 134 -24.99 17.34 -1.81
N TRP A 135 -25.49 17.99 -2.86
CA TRP A 135 -25.76 19.42 -2.84
C TRP A 135 -26.95 19.79 -1.93
N ARG A 136 -28.02 18.99 -1.89
CA ARG A 136 -29.13 19.22 -0.93
C ARG A 136 -28.69 19.09 0.53
N LEU A 137 -27.80 18.14 0.83
CA LEU A 137 -27.24 18.00 2.18
C LEU A 137 -26.27 19.13 2.55
N HIS A 138 -25.65 19.79 1.57
CA HIS A 138 -24.80 20.95 1.80
C HIS A 138 -25.59 22.11 2.40
N ASP A 139 -26.83 22.31 1.94
CA ASP A 139 -27.69 23.42 2.35
C ASP A 139 -28.29 23.24 3.75
N VAL A 140 -28.12 22.07 4.36
CA VAL A 140 -28.58 21.83 5.74
C VAL A 140 -27.56 22.44 6.73
N PRO A 141 -27.97 23.38 7.59
CA PRO A 141 -27.08 23.99 8.56
C PRO A 141 -26.61 22.98 9.62
N ASP A 142 -25.46 23.25 10.24
CA ASP A 142 -24.94 22.52 11.41
C ASP A 142 -24.66 21.02 11.23
N ILE A 143 -24.70 20.50 10.00
CA ILE A 143 -24.29 19.13 9.68
C ILE A 143 -23.03 19.10 8.84
N LYS A 144 -22.27 18.03 8.93
CA LYS A 144 -21.31 17.62 7.91
C LYS A 144 -21.70 16.23 7.44
N PHE A 145 -21.31 15.88 6.23
CA PHE A 145 -21.62 14.57 5.68
C PHE A 145 -20.47 14.00 4.87
N LEU A 146 -20.56 12.71 4.57
CA LEU A 146 -19.73 11.96 3.65
C LEU A 146 -20.62 10.97 2.91
N ILE A 147 -20.46 10.92 1.59
CA ILE A 147 -21.10 9.91 0.73
C ILE A 147 -20.00 9.06 0.12
N TYR A 148 -20.01 7.77 0.42
CA TYR A 148 -19.12 6.79 -0.17
C TYR A 148 -19.96 5.69 -0.81
N ALA A 149 -20.22 5.81 -2.11
CA ALA A 149 -21.19 4.95 -2.78
C ALA A 149 -22.55 5.05 -2.07
N ASP A 150 -23.10 3.91 -1.66
CA ASP A 150 -24.35 3.76 -0.92
C ASP A 150 -24.25 4.05 0.58
N ASP A 151 -23.03 4.11 1.15
CA ASP A 151 -22.82 4.52 2.54
C ASP A 151 -22.96 6.04 2.69
N ILE A 152 -24.00 6.50 3.39
CA ILE A 152 -24.21 7.92 3.69
C ILE A 152 -24.03 8.14 5.19
N THR A 153 -23.05 8.96 5.55
CA THR A 153 -22.77 9.32 6.95
C THR A 153 -22.97 10.81 7.13
N VAL A 154 -23.85 11.19 8.05
CA VAL A 154 -24.10 12.58 8.44
C VAL A 154 -23.73 12.72 9.91
N TRP A 155 -23.14 13.84 10.31
CA TRP A 155 -22.89 14.10 11.72
C TRP A 155 -23.02 15.59 12.02
N SER A 156 -23.35 15.88 13.27
CA SER A 156 -23.37 17.25 13.78
C SER A 156 -22.55 17.34 15.05
N THR A 157 -21.89 18.47 15.25
CA THR A 157 -21.11 18.79 16.45
C THR A 157 -21.62 20.04 17.14
N HIS A 158 -22.86 20.45 16.86
CA HIS A 158 -23.48 21.61 17.48
C HIS A 158 -23.56 21.44 19.00
N HIS A 159 -23.44 22.55 19.74
CA HIS A 159 -23.37 22.52 21.20
C HIS A 159 -24.76 22.31 21.84
N ASP A 160 -25.80 22.83 21.20
CA ASP A 160 -27.19 22.56 21.56
C ASP A 160 -27.70 21.26 20.92
N LEU A 161 -28.33 20.42 21.77
CA LEU A 161 -28.78 19.08 21.39
C LEU A 161 -30.09 19.12 20.59
N LEU A 162 -30.93 20.14 20.80
CA LEU A 162 -32.17 20.30 20.04
C LEU A 162 -31.88 20.74 18.61
N THR A 163 -31.01 21.75 18.43
CA THR A 163 -30.49 22.12 17.10
C THR A 163 -29.81 20.92 16.43
N GLN A 164 -29.00 20.16 17.17
CA GLN A 164 -28.34 18.96 16.64
C GLN A 164 -29.34 17.90 16.16
N ALA A 165 -30.38 17.63 16.95
CA ALA A 165 -31.43 16.68 16.57
C ALA A 165 -32.22 17.15 15.35
N ALA A 166 -32.62 18.43 15.31
CA ALA A 166 -33.36 19.02 14.20
C ALA A 166 -32.56 18.99 12.88
N ALA A 167 -31.27 19.34 12.94
CA ALA A 167 -30.39 19.31 11.78
C ALA A 167 -30.18 17.88 11.24
N LEU A 168 -29.98 16.91 12.13
CA LEU A 168 -29.85 15.50 11.74
C LEU A 168 -31.16 14.91 11.21
N GLN A 169 -32.30 15.28 11.77
CA GLN A 169 -33.62 14.87 11.29
C GLN A 169 -33.89 15.45 9.89
N SER A 170 -33.62 16.74 9.67
CA SER A 170 -33.72 17.36 8.35
C SER A 170 -32.86 16.65 7.31
N ALA A 171 -31.62 16.31 7.66
CA ALA A 171 -30.72 15.54 6.79
C ALA A 171 -31.27 14.14 6.46
N LEU A 172 -31.84 13.46 7.45
CA LEU A 172 -32.47 12.14 7.30
C LEU A 172 -33.68 12.20 6.37
N ASP A 173 -34.54 13.20 6.55
CA ASP A 173 -35.76 13.40 5.76
C ASP A 173 -35.44 13.75 4.30
N ILE A 174 -34.48 14.66 4.08
CA ILE A 174 -33.97 15.00 2.74
C ILE A 174 -33.40 13.75 2.06
N THR A 175 -32.61 12.97 2.79
CA THR A 175 -32.01 11.74 2.25
C THR A 175 -33.07 10.69 1.91
N SER A 176 -34.05 10.49 2.78
CA SER A 176 -35.16 9.53 2.59
C SER A 176 -36.04 9.91 1.40
N SER A 177 -36.45 11.19 1.33
CA SER A 177 -37.25 11.74 0.23
C SER A 177 -36.51 11.64 -1.10
N TYR A 178 -35.23 12.05 -1.13
CA TYR A 178 -34.42 11.97 -2.35
C TYR A 178 -34.18 10.51 -2.77
N ALA A 179 -33.82 9.63 -1.84
CA ALA A 179 -33.65 8.21 -2.13
C ALA A 179 -34.90 7.62 -2.80
N THR A 180 -36.08 7.92 -2.25
CA THR A 180 -37.36 7.49 -2.80
C THR A 180 -37.56 8.01 -4.23
N SER A 181 -37.23 9.28 -4.49
CA SER A 181 -37.35 9.88 -5.83
C SER A 181 -36.47 9.21 -6.89
N ILE A 182 -35.35 8.61 -6.49
CA ILE A 182 -34.43 7.90 -7.40
C ILE A 182 -34.64 6.37 -7.40
N GLY A 183 -35.75 5.89 -6.81
CA GLY A 183 -36.10 4.47 -6.74
C GLY A 183 -35.34 3.67 -5.68
N LEU A 184 -34.69 4.34 -4.73
CA LEU A 184 -33.97 3.75 -3.62
C LEU A 184 -34.76 3.87 -2.31
N GLN A 185 -34.41 3.05 -1.33
CA GLN A 185 -35.03 3.06 0.00
C GLN A 185 -33.95 2.94 1.07
N LEU A 186 -34.13 3.68 2.17
CA LEU A 186 -33.28 3.54 3.35
C LEU A 186 -33.73 2.34 4.17
N SER A 187 -32.77 1.54 4.62
CA SER A 187 -33.05 0.43 5.53
C SER A 187 -33.30 0.97 6.93
N VAL A 188 -34.53 0.86 7.41
CA VAL A 188 -34.88 1.27 8.79
C VAL A 188 -34.08 0.48 9.82
N SER A 189 -33.93 -0.83 9.60
CA SER A 189 -33.22 -1.72 10.55
C SER A 189 -31.70 -1.53 10.62
N LYS A 190 -31.08 -1.01 9.55
CA LYS A 190 -29.62 -0.83 9.48
C LYS A 190 -29.20 0.63 9.63
N THR A 191 -30.11 1.55 9.38
CA THR A 191 -29.91 2.98 9.66
C THR A 191 -29.88 3.16 11.17
N THR A 192 -28.78 3.69 11.67
CA THR A 192 -28.56 3.86 13.11
C THR A 192 -27.85 5.16 13.38
N TYR A 193 -27.95 5.66 14.60
CA TYR A 193 -27.15 6.79 15.05
C TYR A 193 -26.42 6.47 16.35
N ILE A 194 -25.38 7.26 16.63
CA ILE A 194 -24.57 7.16 17.84
C ILE A 194 -24.22 8.55 18.34
N SER A 195 -24.40 8.79 19.65
CA SER A 195 -23.98 10.03 20.29
C SER A 195 -22.64 9.82 21.00
N VAL A 196 -21.55 10.33 20.42
CA VAL A 196 -20.21 10.25 21.00
C VAL A 196 -20.03 11.33 22.06
N ALA A 197 -19.89 10.91 23.32
CA ALA A 197 -19.81 11.82 24.46
C ALA A 197 -19.00 11.21 25.62
N ASN A 198 -18.32 12.07 26.38
CA ASN A 198 -17.74 11.69 27.66
C ASN A 198 -18.82 11.66 28.76
N ARG A 199 -18.41 11.37 30.01
CA ARG A 199 -19.32 11.29 31.17
C ARG A 199 -20.21 12.53 31.36
N TRP A 200 -19.75 13.72 30.98
CA TRP A 200 -20.49 14.97 31.15
C TRP A 200 -21.52 15.15 30.04
N GLY A 201 -21.11 14.95 28.79
CA GLY A 201 -22.04 14.97 27.66
C GLY A 201 -23.12 13.90 27.77
N ARG A 202 -22.80 12.74 28.38
CA ARG A 202 -23.78 11.69 28.69
C ARG A 202 -24.87 12.13 29.67
N ARG A 203 -24.54 12.94 30.67
CA ARG A 203 -25.55 13.55 31.56
C ARG A 203 -26.44 14.52 30.79
N LYS A 204 -25.86 15.30 29.86
CA LYS A 204 -26.63 16.20 29.00
C LYS A 204 -27.60 15.43 28.10
N LEU A 205 -27.17 14.31 27.51
CA LEU A 205 -28.02 13.41 26.72
C LEU A 205 -29.14 12.78 27.56
N ALA A 206 -28.88 12.44 28.82
CA ALA A 206 -29.90 11.93 29.72
C ALA A 206 -30.99 12.97 30.02
N ALA A 207 -30.61 14.24 30.14
CA ALA A 207 -31.55 15.35 30.35
C ALA A 207 -32.28 15.77 29.06
N THR A 208 -31.63 15.67 27.90
CA THR A 208 -32.18 16.05 26.59
C THR A 208 -31.79 15.00 25.55
N PRO A 209 -32.56 13.91 25.41
CA PRO A 209 -32.21 12.82 24.51
C PRO A 209 -32.45 13.21 23.05
N ILE A 210 -31.52 12.84 22.17
CA ILE A 210 -31.70 12.94 20.73
C ILE A 210 -32.58 11.78 20.28
N ARG A 211 -33.69 12.07 19.60
CA ARG A 211 -34.60 11.08 19.02
C ARG A 211 -34.78 11.40 17.54
N LEU A 212 -34.40 10.46 16.68
CA LEU A 212 -34.54 10.56 15.23
C LEU A 212 -35.58 9.56 14.77
N HIS A 213 -36.36 9.93 13.74
CA HIS A 213 -37.41 9.09 13.18
C HIS A 213 -37.19 8.90 11.69
N LEU A 214 -37.35 7.67 11.20
CA LEU A 214 -37.36 7.36 9.77
C LEU A 214 -38.72 6.76 9.43
N SER A 215 -39.47 7.42 8.54
CA SER A 215 -40.82 6.98 8.13
C SER A 215 -41.76 6.77 9.33
N GLY A 216 -41.71 7.66 10.32
CA GLY A 216 -42.51 7.57 11.56
C GLY A 216 -42.00 6.56 12.59
N THR A 217 -40.99 5.74 12.26
CA THR A 217 -40.39 4.79 13.21
C THR A 217 -39.19 5.39 13.93
N PRO A 218 -39.09 5.31 15.28
CA PRO A 218 -37.94 5.81 16.00
C PRO A 218 -36.69 4.97 15.69
N LEU A 219 -35.60 5.62 15.33
CA LEU A 219 -34.31 4.96 15.14
C LEU A 219 -33.71 4.54 16.48
N GLN A 220 -33.01 3.41 16.48
CA GLN A 220 -32.30 2.93 17.65
C GLN A 220 -30.94 3.61 17.76
N GLU A 221 -30.65 4.18 18.94
CA GLU A 221 -29.29 4.62 19.29
C GLU A 221 -28.41 3.39 19.55
N SER A 222 -27.25 3.33 18.88
CA SER A 222 -26.26 2.27 19.06
C SER A 222 -25.09 2.75 19.91
N SER A 223 -24.55 1.85 20.76
CA SER A 223 -23.31 2.10 21.49
C SER A 223 -22.05 1.97 20.61
N THR A 224 -22.16 1.36 19.43
CA THR A 224 -21.05 1.19 18.49
C THR A 224 -21.56 1.24 17.05
N VAL A 225 -20.91 2.03 16.21
CA VAL A 225 -21.17 2.08 14.76
C VAL A 225 -19.89 1.79 13.98
N LYS A 226 -20.04 1.20 12.79
CA LYS A 226 -18.93 0.95 11.87
C LYS A 226 -19.14 1.75 10.59
N ILE A 227 -18.24 2.69 10.31
CA ILE A 227 -18.32 3.58 9.14
C ILE A 227 -17.06 3.37 8.30
N LEU A 228 -17.19 2.93 7.05
CA LEU A 228 -16.06 2.67 6.12
C LEU A 228 -14.90 1.86 6.74
N GLY A 229 -15.25 0.96 7.66
CA GLY A 229 -14.31 0.13 8.40
C GLY A 229 -13.76 0.74 9.70
N LEU A 230 -14.01 2.01 10.03
CA LEU A 230 -13.71 2.62 11.32
C LEU A 230 -14.80 2.28 12.34
N THR A 231 -14.42 1.70 13.48
CA THR A 231 -15.34 1.39 14.57
C THR A 231 -15.35 2.54 15.58
N ILE A 232 -16.49 3.20 15.71
CA ILE A 232 -16.68 4.31 16.66
C ILE A 232 -17.53 3.82 17.82
N HIS A 233 -16.99 3.95 19.03
CA HIS A 233 -17.69 3.67 20.27
C HIS A 233 -18.23 4.96 20.88
N GLU A 234 -19.31 4.84 21.63
CA GLU A 234 -20.08 5.94 22.19
C GLU A 234 -19.29 6.80 23.20
N SER A 235 -18.27 6.20 23.82
CA SER A 235 -17.32 6.88 24.72
C SER A 235 -16.20 7.63 23.98
N GLY A 236 -16.11 7.48 22.65
CA GLY A 236 -15.02 7.98 21.81
C GLY A 236 -13.69 7.21 21.96
N THR A 237 -13.63 6.20 22.84
CA THR A 237 -12.39 5.44 23.07
C THR A 237 -12.23 4.30 22.06
N GLY A 238 -11.01 4.05 21.59
CA GLY A 238 -10.68 2.93 20.68
C GLY A 238 -10.67 1.53 21.32
N THR A 239 -11.26 1.34 22.51
CA THR A 239 -11.21 0.07 23.25
C THR A 239 -11.97 -1.06 22.55
N ALA A 240 -13.20 -0.80 22.11
CA ALA A 240 -14.04 -1.76 21.39
C ALA A 240 -13.35 -2.24 20.11
N TRP A 241 -12.81 -1.29 19.33
CA TRP A 241 -12.00 -1.58 18.16
C TRP A 241 -10.78 -2.44 18.48
N LEU A 242 -9.99 -2.06 19.50
CA LEU A 242 -8.73 -2.71 19.83
C LEU A 242 -8.91 -4.21 20.12
N SER A 243 -9.96 -4.58 20.84
CA SER A 243 -10.31 -5.98 21.12
C SER A 243 -10.57 -6.77 19.85
N HIS A 244 -11.37 -6.20 18.93
CA HIS A 244 -11.67 -6.83 17.65
C HIS A 244 -10.44 -6.91 16.74
N ALA A 245 -9.65 -5.83 16.63
CA ALA A 245 -8.43 -5.78 15.84
C ALA A 245 -7.40 -6.81 16.30
N LYS A 246 -7.22 -6.97 17.62
CA LYS A 246 -6.36 -8.00 18.20
C LYS A 246 -6.85 -9.40 17.81
N LYS A 247 -8.15 -9.69 17.95
CA LYS A 247 -8.73 -10.99 17.58
C LYS A 247 -8.46 -11.32 16.11
N GLN A 248 -8.75 -10.41 15.20
CA GLN A 248 -8.52 -10.62 13.77
C GLN A 248 -7.04 -10.78 13.41
N ALA A 249 -6.16 -9.96 14.02
CA ALA A 249 -4.73 -10.06 13.80
C ALA A 249 -4.16 -11.38 14.34
N SER A 250 -4.60 -11.84 15.51
CA SER A 250 -4.22 -13.14 16.08
C SER A 250 -4.71 -14.32 15.24
N GLN A 251 -5.92 -14.27 14.68
CA GLN A 251 -6.43 -15.28 13.75
C GLN A 251 -5.57 -15.38 12.49
N ALA A 252 -5.29 -14.23 11.85
CA ALA A 252 -4.42 -14.17 10.68
C ALA A 252 -3.01 -14.67 10.99
N LEU A 253 -2.48 -14.32 12.17
CA LEU A 253 -1.19 -14.79 12.62
C LEU A 253 -1.18 -16.30 12.88
N GLY A 254 -2.29 -16.87 13.36
CA GLY A 254 -2.48 -18.31 13.50
C GLY A 254 -2.31 -19.05 12.17
N LEU A 255 -2.90 -18.51 11.09
CA LEU A 255 -2.72 -19.05 9.73
C LEU A 255 -1.25 -18.98 9.29
N ILE A 256 -0.59 -17.84 9.52
CA ILE A 256 0.85 -17.68 9.20
C ILE A 256 1.71 -18.70 9.96
N ARG A 257 1.38 -18.99 11.23
CA ARG A 257 2.09 -19.99 12.04
C ARG A 257 1.94 -21.40 11.46
N ARG A 258 0.79 -21.73 10.85
CA ARG A 258 0.53 -23.04 10.23
C ARG A 258 1.35 -23.27 8.94
N ILE A 259 1.53 -22.22 8.14
CA ILE A 259 2.27 -22.30 6.86
C ILE A 259 3.78 -22.05 7.00
N ALA A 260 4.22 -21.54 8.15
CA ALA A 260 5.62 -21.24 8.41
C ALA A 260 6.22 -22.05 9.59
N PRO A 261 6.05 -23.39 9.66
CA PRO A 261 6.63 -24.21 10.72
C PRO A 261 8.16 -24.17 10.70
N LYS A 262 8.77 -24.52 11.82
CA LYS A 262 10.24 -24.54 12.01
C LYS A 262 10.93 -25.50 11.03
N THR A 263 10.35 -26.66 10.75
CA THR A 263 11.01 -27.82 10.12
C THR A 263 10.82 -27.95 8.61
N GLY A 264 9.90 -27.22 7.98
CA GLY A 264 9.63 -27.38 6.54
C GLY A 264 8.71 -26.34 5.90
N GLY A 265 8.45 -25.23 6.60
CA GLY A 265 7.50 -24.22 6.18
C GLY A 265 8.03 -23.15 5.24
N ALA A 266 7.14 -22.23 4.88
CA ALA A 266 7.47 -20.98 4.20
C ALA A 266 8.67 -20.30 4.89
N ARG A 267 9.61 -19.73 4.13
CA ARG A 267 10.83 -19.09 4.68
C ARG A 267 10.50 -17.80 5.46
N SER A 268 11.41 -17.33 6.32
CA SER A 268 11.17 -16.13 7.15
C SER A 268 10.82 -14.89 6.33
N TYR A 269 11.39 -14.73 5.13
CA TYR A 269 11.06 -13.59 4.25
C TYR A 269 9.59 -13.66 3.77
N VAL A 270 9.07 -14.85 3.47
CA VAL A 270 7.68 -15.06 3.07
C VAL A 270 6.75 -14.74 4.24
N ALA A 271 7.04 -15.30 5.42
CA ALA A 271 6.28 -15.00 6.63
C ALA A 271 6.26 -13.49 6.95
N ARG A 272 7.39 -12.81 6.75
CA ARG A 272 7.50 -11.35 6.92
C ARG A 272 6.64 -10.60 5.91
N GLN A 273 6.64 -11.00 4.63
CA GLN A 273 5.78 -10.40 3.63
C GLN A 273 4.30 -10.60 3.96
N LEU A 274 3.91 -11.79 4.42
CA LEU A 274 2.53 -12.05 4.84
C LEU A 274 2.12 -11.19 6.04
N VAL A 275 2.98 -11.03 7.04
CA VAL A 275 2.71 -10.13 8.18
C VAL A 275 2.53 -8.69 7.71
N ARG A 276 3.41 -8.19 6.83
CA ARG A 276 3.32 -6.84 6.25
C ARG A 276 2.08 -6.63 5.38
N ALA A 277 1.58 -7.68 4.71
CA ALA A 277 0.44 -7.61 3.81
C ALA A 277 -0.91 -7.83 4.51
N VAL A 278 -0.94 -8.62 5.60
CA VAL A 278 -2.19 -9.15 6.17
C VAL A 278 -2.40 -8.76 7.63
N VAL A 279 -1.34 -8.66 8.44
CA VAL A 279 -1.46 -8.38 9.88
C VAL A 279 -1.31 -6.89 10.16
N GLN A 280 -0.19 -6.28 9.75
CA GLN A 280 0.08 -4.86 10.02
C GLN A 280 -1.00 -3.92 9.44
N PRO A 281 -1.53 -4.12 8.21
CA PRO A 281 -2.54 -3.22 7.67
C PRO A 281 -3.86 -3.20 8.48
N ARG A 282 -4.25 -4.33 9.08
CA ARG A 282 -5.45 -4.41 9.93
C ARG A 282 -5.33 -3.57 11.22
N LEU A 283 -4.12 -3.50 11.77
CA LEU A 283 -3.84 -2.71 12.96
C LEU A 283 -3.69 -1.22 12.61
N VAL A 284 -2.92 -0.92 11.56
CA VAL A 284 -2.55 0.46 11.19
C VAL A 284 -3.74 1.25 10.63
N TYR A 285 -4.66 0.60 9.89
CA TYR A 285 -5.76 1.30 9.20
C TYR A 285 -6.63 2.15 10.13
N GLN A 286 -7.06 1.63 11.28
CA GLN A 286 -7.91 2.38 12.22
C GLN A 286 -7.12 3.12 13.30
N ALA A 287 -5.94 2.61 13.69
CA ALA A 287 -5.09 3.23 14.71
C ALA A 287 -4.78 4.71 14.41
N GLN A 288 -4.67 5.07 13.14
CA GLN A 288 -4.39 6.45 12.73
C GLN A 288 -5.50 7.45 13.08
N PHE A 289 -6.74 7.01 13.30
CA PHE A 289 -7.90 7.86 13.57
C PHE A 289 -8.25 7.95 15.07
N HIS A 290 -7.86 6.95 15.87
CA HIS A 290 -8.13 6.96 17.30
C HIS A 290 -7.05 7.72 18.10
N HIS A 291 -7.48 8.35 19.19
CA HIS A 291 -6.59 8.80 20.25
C HIS A 291 -6.33 7.65 21.22
N LEU A 292 -5.21 6.96 21.03
CA LEU A 292 -4.84 5.79 21.84
C LEU A 292 -3.94 6.18 23.02
N THR A 293 -4.20 5.61 24.19
CA THR A 293 -3.32 5.73 25.36
C THR A 293 -2.04 4.93 25.16
N ARG A 294 -1.01 5.19 25.97
CA ARG A 294 0.24 4.42 25.90
C ARG A 294 0.02 2.91 26.07
N ALA A 295 -0.81 2.53 27.04
CA ALA A 295 -1.18 1.13 27.26
C ALA A 295 -1.89 0.50 26.05
N GLN A 296 -2.71 1.25 25.32
CA GLN A 296 -3.35 0.77 24.09
C GLN A 296 -2.34 0.59 22.95
N TRP A 297 -1.38 1.51 22.82
CA TRP A 297 -0.25 1.35 21.89
C TRP A 297 0.59 0.11 22.22
N ASP A 298 0.89 -0.12 23.50
CA ASP A 298 1.65 -1.30 23.93
C ASP A 298 0.91 -2.61 23.61
N ARG A 299 -0.43 -2.61 23.68
CA ARG A 299 -1.26 -3.75 23.26
C ARG A 299 -1.19 -4.03 21.76
N LEU A 300 -1.17 -2.99 20.92
CA LEU A 300 -0.95 -3.15 19.47
C LEU A 300 0.45 -3.69 19.18
N GLU A 301 1.46 -3.14 19.84
CA GLU A 301 2.84 -3.57 19.67
C GLU A 301 3.05 -4.99 20.19
N ALA A 302 2.32 -5.44 21.21
CA ALA A 302 2.35 -6.83 21.66
C ALA A 302 1.94 -7.80 20.53
N VAL A 303 0.92 -7.45 19.73
CA VAL A 303 0.52 -8.25 18.55
C VAL A 303 1.62 -8.23 17.48
N ASN A 304 2.26 -7.08 17.24
CA ASN A 304 3.36 -6.97 16.30
C ASN A 304 4.57 -7.81 16.75
N ARG A 305 4.90 -7.81 18.05
CA ARG A 305 5.94 -8.69 18.65
C ARG A 305 5.58 -10.16 18.50
N GLU A 306 4.33 -10.55 18.67
CA GLU A 306 3.89 -11.91 18.37
C GLU A 306 4.11 -12.28 16.89
N ALA A 307 3.90 -11.34 15.97
CA ALA A 307 4.16 -11.52 14.56
C ALA A 307 5.66 -11.65 14.27
N MET A 308 6.50 -10.83 14.91
CA MET A 308 7.96 -10.95 14.87
C MET A 308 8.42 -12.34 15.35
N ARG A 309 7.81 -12.89 16.41
CA ARG A 309 8.08 -14.24 16.90
C ARG A 309 7.66 -15.32 15.91
N ALA A 310 6.55 -15.15 15.20
CA ALA A 310 6.15 -16.10 14.14
C ALA A 310 7.12 -16.09 12.94
N ILE A 311 7.69 -14.92 12.61
CA ILE A 311 8.68 -14.78 11.53
C ILE A 311 10.02 -15.42 11.91
N THR A 312 10.47 -15.18 13.14
CA THR A 312 11.80 -15.56 13.62
C THR A 312 11.84 -16.94 14.28
N CYS A 313 10.70 -17.44 14.77
CA CYS A 313 10.54 -18.60 15.65
C CYS A 313 11.35 -18.50 16.96
N LEU A 314 11.62 -17.26 17.41
CA LEU A 314 12.24 -16.97 18.70
C LEU A 314 11.20 -17.10 19.84
N PRO A 315 11.62 -17.61 21.02
CA PRO A 315 10.73 -17.81 22.16
C PRO A 315 10.23 -16.49 22.78
N ARG A 316 9.26 -16.57 23.70
CA ARG A 316 8.70 -15.39 24.38
C ARG A 316 9.71 -14.62 25.24
N ILE A 317 10.69 -15.33 25.80
CA ILE A 317 11.74 -14.79 26.66
C ILE A 317 12.78 -13.92 25.93
N THR A 318 12.80 -13.96 24.60
CA THR A 318 13.78 -13.20 23.81
C THR A 318 13.64 -11.70 24.05
N PRO A 319 14.74 -10.98 24.39
CA PRO A 319 14.77 -9.53 24.52
C PRO A 319 14.15 -8.83 23.31
N ILE A 320 13.41 -7.75 23.56
CA ILE A 320 12.62 -7.06 22.52
C ILE A 320 13.52 -6.50 21.41
N VAL A 321 14.65 -5.89 21.77
CA VAL A 321 15.61 -5.31 20.83
C VAL A 321 16.13 -6.39 19.87
N ALA A 322 16.64 -7.50 20.41
CA ALA A 322 17.14 -8.62 19.61
C ALA A 322 16.04 -9.28 18.74
N LEU A 323 14.79 -9.32 19.22
CA LEU A 323 13.66 -9.78 18.42
C LEU A 323 13.41 -8.86 17.21
N GLN A 324 13.43 -7.55 17.42
CA GLN A 324 13.18 -6.54 16.38
C GLN A 324 14.25 -6.57 15.30
N GLU A 325 15.54 -6.63 15.68
CA GLU A 325 16.68 -6.76 14.76
C GLU A 325 16.56 -8.00 13.85
N ASN A 326 16.15 -9.13 14.42
CA ASN A 326 16.01 -10.38 13.68
C ASN A 326 14.75 -10.44 12.81
N ALA A 327 13.65 -9.83 13.27
CA ALA A 327 12.39 -9.83 12.57
C ALA A 327 12.37 -8.82 11.41
N GLN A 328 13.10 -7.71 11.54
CA GLN A 328 13.17 -6.58 10.60
C GLN A 328 11.78 -6.07 10.21
N LEU A 329 10.98 -5.75 11.22
CA LEU A 329 9.68 -5.10 11.09
C LEU A 329 9.71 -3.76 11.82
N ASN A 330 9.04 -2.76 11.23
CA ASN A 330 8.72 -1.51 11.91
C ASN A 330 7.76 -1.74 13.08
N THR A 331 7.79 -0.84 14.05
CA THR A 331 6.76 -0.75 15.08
C THR A 331 5.43 -0.30 14.48
N ILE A 332 4.31 -0.59 15.15
CA ILE A 332 2.99 -0.15 14.67
C ILE A 332 2.89 1.38 14.68
N ASP A 333 3.49 2.04 15.66
CA ASP A 333 3.51 3.50 15.76
C ASP A 333 4.23 4.16 14.58
N GLU A 334 5.43 3.69 14.22
CA GLU A 334 6.16 4.15 13.03
C GLU A 334 5.32 4.06 11.75
N LEU A 335 4.61 2.94 11.57
CA LEU A 335 3.75 2.72 10.40
C LEU A 335 2.53 3.66 10.41
N VAL A 336 1.94 3.93 11.58
CA VAL A 336 0.84 4.87 11.72
C VAL A 336 1.29 6.31 11.46
N GLN A 337 2.45 6.72 11.99
CA GLN A 337 3.04 8.02 11.72
C GLN A 337 3.29 8.21 10.23
N GLN A 338 3.92 7.22 9.58
CA GLN A 338 4.14 7.23 8.13
C GLN A 338 2.83 7.42 7.35
N ARG A 339 1.75 6.72 7.72
CA ARG A 339 0.44 6.87 7.05
C ARG A 339 -0.16 8.25 7.27
N ARG A 340 -0.11 8.76 8.51
CA ARG A 340 -0.61 10.11 8.84
C ARG A 340 0.12 11.18 8.04
N GLU A 341 1.44 11.09 7.93
CA GLU A 341 2.26 11.99 7.12
C GLU A 341 1.93 11.88 5.63
N ALA A 342 1.85 10.65 5.10
CA ALA A 342 1.50 10.42 3.69
C ALA A 342 0.12 10.97 3.33
N ARG A 343 -0.84 10.93 4.26
CA ARG A 343 -2.17 11.53 4.11
C ARG A 343 -2.11 13.06 4.15
N ARG A 344 -1.35 13.65 5.09
CA ARG A 344 -1.15 15.12 5.15
C ARG A 344 -0.52 15.64 3.85
N LEU A 345 0.49 14.94 3.34
CA LEU A 345 1.11 15.24 2.05
C LEU A 345 0.12 15.13 0.89
N LYS A 346 -0.73 14.10 0.90
CA LYS A 346 -1.78 13.96 -0.11
C LYS A 346 -2.74 15.14 -0.06
N ALA A 347 -3.18 15.54 1.14
CA ALA A 347 -4.09 16.66 1.32
C ALA A 347 -3.49 18.01 0.88
N SER A 348 -2.17 18.19 0.96
CA SER A 348 -1.52 19.42 0.49
C SER A 348 -1.27 19.47 -1.01
N LEU A 349 -1.34 18.32 -1.71
CA LEU A 349 -0.97 18.21 -3.13
C LEU A 349 -2.15 17.83 -4.02
N SER A 350 -3.12 17.06 -3.52
CA SER A 350 -4.27 16.63 -4.33
C SER A 350 -5.44 17.58 -4.13
N HIS A 351 -5.82 18.27 -5.20
CA HIS A 351 -6.95 19.20 -5.27
C HIS A 351 -8.23 18.63 -4.63
N THR A 352 -8.62 17.39 -4.97
CA THR A 352 -9.84 16.76 -4.44
C THR A 352 -9.81 16.57 -2.92
N THR A 353 -8.66 16.21 -2.37
CA THR A 353 -8.49 16.06 -0.91
C THR A 353 -8.34 17.40 -0.20
N ALA A 354 -7.78 18.41 -0.87
CA ALA A 354 -7.72 19.78 -0.37
C ALA A 354 -9.15 20.35 -0.25
N ALA A 355 -9.97 20.21 -1.29
CA ALA A 355 -11.37 20.62 -1.29
C ALA A 355 -12.18 19.97 -0.16
N LEU A 356 -12.01 18.66 0.06
CA LEU A 356 -12.65 17.96 1.19
C LEU A 356 -12.23 18.55 2.55
N ARG A 357 -10.96 18.94 2.69
CA ARG A 357 -10.45 19.53 3.93
C ARG A 357 -10.96 20.95 4.13
N THR A 358 -11.05 21.76 3.07
CA THR A 358 -11.65 23.11 3.11
C THR A 358 -13.11 23.03 3.56
N TYR A 359 -13.89 22.14 2.94
CA TYR A 359 -15.26 21.84 3.36
C TYR A 359 -15.33 21.46 4.84
N ALA A 360 -14.41 20.59 5.29
CA ALA A 360 -14.36 20.18 6.69
C ALA A 360 -14.05 21.33 7.68
N SER A 361 -13.36 22.40 7.26
CA SER A 361 -12.99 23.52 8.14
C SER A 361 -13.97 24.69 8.13
N SER A 362 -14.50 25.07 6.97
CA SER A 362 -15.25 26.32 6.81
C SER A 362 -16.65 26.14 6.22
N HIS A 363 -17.11 24.90 6.01
CA HIS A 363 -18.36 24.58 5.30
C HIS A 363 -18.44 25.15 3.87
N SER A 364 -17.40 25.84 3.41
CA SER A 364 -17.33 26.52 2.12
C SER A 364 -16.60 25.64 1.09
N ILE A 365 -16.95 25.80 -0.18
CA ILE A 365 -16.35 25.07 -1.29
C ILE A 365 -15.44 26.00 -2.08
N LEU A 366 -14.12 25.76 -2.05
CA LEU A 366 -13.11 26.29 -2.99
C LEU A 366 -12.02 25.21 -3.06
N PRO A 367 -11.52 24.77 -4.24
CA PRO A 367 -11.02 25.59 -5.39
C PRO A 367 -11.46 25.14 -6.83
N PRO A 368 -11.01 25.85 -7.91
CA PRO A 368 -11.40 25.64 -9.31
C PRO A 368 -10.78 24.39 -10.00
N PRO A 369 -11.26 23.99 -11.20
CA PRO A 369 -10.71 22.88 -12.00
C PRO A 369 -9.17 22.81 -12.00
N SER A 370 -8.63 21.66 -11.60
CA SER A 370 -7.24 21.32 -11.90
C SER A 370 -7.10 21.15 -13.42
N ALA A 371 -6.29 21.97 -14.11
CA ALA A 371 -6.12 21.97 -15.57
C ALA A 371 -5.47 20.67 -16.13
N VAL A 372 -6.13 19.53 -15.94
CA VAL A 372 -5.70 18.22 -16.43
C VAL A 372 -6.11 18.09 -17.89
N LEU A 373 -5.23 17.56 -18.75
CA LEU A 373 -5.59 17.34 -20.15
C LEU A 373 -6.73 16.33 -20.31
N PRO A 374 -7.62 16.55 -21.30
CA PRO A 374 -8.72 15.64 -21.56
C PRO A 374 -8.24 14.30 -22.10
N PRO A 375 -8.89 13.18 -21.73
CA PRO A 375 -8.34 11.86 -21.99
C PRO A 375 -8.31 11.36 -23.43
N TRP A 376 -8.90 12.11 -24.35
CA TRP A 376 -8.90 11.81 -25.78
C TRP A 376 -7.79 12.51 -26.56
N ARG A 377 -7.06 13.45 -25.96
CA ARG A 377 -5.87 14.05 -26.59
C ARG A 377 -4.61 13.19 -26.41
N PHE A 378 -4.75 11.96 -25.92
CA PHE A 378 -3.65 11.06 -25.60
C PHE A 378 -3.33 10.12 -26.74
N ILE A 379 -2.05 10.04 -27.12
CA ILE A 379 -1.53 9.08 -28.10
C ILE A 379 -1.04 7.85 -27.34
N GLN A 380 -1.35 6.65 -27.80
CA GLN A 380 -0.85 5.45 -27.13
C GLN A 380 0.65 5.25 -27.44
N LEU A 381 1.50 5.70 -26.51
CA LEU A 381 2.96 5.65 -26.68
C LEU A 381 3.58 4.29 -26.35
N SER A 382 2.91 3.34 -25.68
CA SER A 382 3.48 2.03 -25.37
C SER A 382 2.55 0.88 -25.77
N THR A 383 3.10 -0.30 -26.06
CA THR A 383 2.29 -1.45 -26.45
C THR A 383 1.53 -2.10 -25.31
N ASN A 384 0.37 -2.66 -25.64
CA ASN A 384 -0.51 -3.36 -24.70
C ASN A 384 0.08 -4.67 -24.13
N LYS A 385 1.30 -5.06 -24.52
CA LYS A 385 2.05 -6.21 -24.02
C LYS A 385 3.51 -5.78 -23.78
N PRO A 386 4.00 -5.80 -22.53
CA PRO A 386 5.44 -5.74 -22.29
C PRO A 386 6.10 -6.92 -23.01
N THR A 387 7.24 -6.69 -23.64
CA THR A 387 8.21 -7.70 -24.07
C THR A 387 8.51 -8.59 -22.85
N ASP A 388 7.90 -9.78 -22.80
CA ASP A 388 7.93 -10.81 -21.74
C ASP A 388 8.29 -10.35 -20.30
N LEU A 389 7.29 -10.26 -19.41
CA LEU A 389 7.41 -9.82 -18.01
C LEU A 389 8.36 -10.63 -17.11
N ARG A 390 8.88 -11.77 -17.58
CA ARG A 390 9.70 -12.66 -16.75
C ARG A 390 11.16 -12.39 -17.01
N ARG A 391 11.86 -11.84 -16.00
CA ARG A 391 13.33 -11.88 -15.99
C ARG A 391 13.78 -13.34 -16.18
N PRO A 392 14.67 -13.61 -17.15
CA PRO A 392 15.21 -14.94 -17.38
C PRO A 392 15.89 -15.43 -16.09
N ARG A 393 15.68 -16.71 -15.76
CA ARG A 393 16.25 -17.34 -14.54
C ARG A 393 17.55 -18.10 -14.83
N SER A 394 17.92 -18.24 -16.10
CA SER A 394 19.14 -18.90 -16.60
C SER A 394 19.79 -18.03 -17.68
N SER A 395 21.10 -18.22 -17.87
CA SER A 395 21.90 -17.60 -18.95
C SER A 395 21.30 -17.84 -20.34
N ASP A 396 20.76 -19.04 -20.55
CA ASP A 396 20.25 -19.46 -21.86
C ASP A 396 18.94 -18.75 -22.20
N ALA A 397 18.10 -18.50 -21.18
CA ALA A 397 16.87 -17.73 -21.34
C ALA A 397 17.14 -16.24 -21.57
N GLU A 398 18.25 -15.72 -21.05
CA GLU A 398 18.70 -14.34 -21.27
C GLU A 398 19.22 -14.14 -22.68
N SER A 399 20.05 -15.08 -23.16
CA SER A 399 20.55 -15.11 -24.54
C SER A 399 19.38 -15.21 -25.53
N SER A 400 18.46 -16.15 -25.31
CA SER A 400 17.26 -16.32 -26.14
C SER A 400 16.33 -15.09 -26.15
N LEU A 401 16.29 -14.30 -25.08
CA LEU A 401 15.52 -13.05 -25.04
C LEU A 401 16.23 -11.93 -25.79
N ARG A 402 17.56 -11.85 -25.65
CA ARG A 402 18.42 -10.91 -26.37
C ARG A 402 18.30 -11.11 -27.88
N ASP A 403 18.41 -12.34 -28.35
CA ASP A 403 18.34 -12.68 -29.77
C ASP A 403 16.99 -12.30 -30.37
N ARG A 404 15.88 -12.57 -29.67
CA ARG A 404 14.54 -12.15 -30.08
C ARG A 404 14.39 -10.63 -30.22
N ILE A 405 15.03 -9.85 -29.35
CA ILE A 405 14.97 -8.38 -29.44
C ILE A 405 15.79 -7.87 -30.63
N ILE A 406 16.94 -8.51 -30.90
CA ILE A 406 17.77 -8.19 -32.07
C ILE A 406 17.02 -8.53 -33.36
N GLU A 407 16.34 -9.68 -33.42
CA GLU A 407 15.46 -10.05 -34.54
C GLU A 407 14.30 -9.06 -34.71
N GLN A 408 13.68 -8.61 -33.62
CA GLN A 408 12.65 -7.57 -33.66
C GLN A 408 13.18 -6.25 -34.20
N ASP A 409 14.40 -5.87 -33.86
CA ASP A 409 15.05 -4.66 -34.40
C ASP A 409 15.33 -4.79 -35.90
N ALA A 410 15.75 -5.97 -36.35
CA ALA A 410 15.98 -6.25 -37.76
C ALA A 410 14.67 -6.23 -38.60
N GLN A 411 13.53 -6.51 -37.97
CA GLN A 411 12.21 -6.48 -38.60
C GLN A 411 11.56 -5.07 -38.63
N LEU A 412 12.18 -4.06 -38.01
CA LEU A 412 11.65 -2.70 -38.08
C LEU A 412 11.79 -2.13 -39.49
N PRO A 413 10.84 -1.28 -39.96
CA PRO A 413 10.95 -0.64 -41.27
C PRO A 413 12.29 0.08 -41.46
N HIS A 414 12.86 0.01 -42.66
CA HIS A 414 14.10 0.72 -43.00
C HIS A 414 13.98 2.22 -42.64
N GLY A 415 15.00 2.73 -41.94
CA GLY A 415 15.02 4.10 -41.41
C GLY A 415 14.41 4.28 -40.02
N SER A 416 13.91 3.22 -39.37
CA SER A 416 13.42 3.30 -37.97
C SER A 416 14.54 3.67 -37.01
N VAL A 417 14.19 4.43 -35.96
CA VAL A 417 15.16 4.94 -34.98
C VAL A 417 14.91 4.30 -33.63
N VAL A 418 15.95 3.67 -33.07
CA VAL A 418 15.91 2.99 -31.77
C VAL A 418 16.76 3.76 -30.77
N ILE A 419 16.10 4.31 -29.75
CA ILE A 419 16.68 5.15 -28.71
C ILE A 419 16.66 4.39 -27.38
N TYR A 420 17.80 4.35 -26.71
CA TYR A 420 17.98 3.82 -25.36
C TYR A 420 18.09 4.98 -24.38
N VAL A 421 17.31 4.92 -23.30
CA VAL A 421 17.34 5.95 -22.25
C VAL A 421 17.67 5.33 -20.90
N ASP A 422 18.40 6.08 -20.09
CA ASP A 422 18.67 5.74 -18.69
C ASP A 422 18.78 7.02 -17.85
N ALA A 423 18.59 6.90 -16.53
CA ALA A 423 18.75 7.99 -15.58
C ALA A 423 19.46 7.56 -14.30
N SER A 424 20.39 8.39 -13.83
CA SER A 424 21.00 8.27 -12.51
C SER A 424 20.62 9.44 -11.61
N ILE A 425 20.58 9.19 -10.30
CA ILE A 425 20.21 10.18 -9.29
C ILE A 425 21.33 10.31 -8.29
N GLN A 426 21.76 11.55 -8.05
CA GLN A 426 22.66 11.91 -6.97
C GLN A 426 22.06 13.07 -6.19
N ALA A 427 21.49 12.77 -5.01
CA ALA A 427 20.72 13.73 -4.22
C ALA A 427 19.60 14.39 -5.05
N CYS A 428 19.70 15.70 -5.33
CA CYS A 428 18.74 16.46 -6.14
C CYS A 428 19.13 16.56 -7.62
N ASP A 429 20.31 16.08 -7.99
CA ASP A 429 20.76 16.07 -9.38
C ASP A 429 20.31 14.78 -10.07
N VAL A 430 19.69 14.92 -11.25
CA VAL A 430 19.33 13.83 -12.16
C VAL A 430 20.19 13.92 -13.38
N THR A 431 20.93 12.87 -13.68
CA THR A 431 21.67 12.75 -14.93
C THR A 431 20.92 11.80 -15.84
N THR A 432 20.45 12.31 -16.97
CA THR A 432 19.76 11.52 -18.02
C THR A 432 20.68 11.29 -19.19
N ALA A 433 20.62 10.11 -19.80
CA ALA A 433 21.32 9.80 -21.03
C ALA A 433 20.31 9.33 -22.09
N VAL A 434 20.49 9.85 -23.30
CA VAL A 434 19.79 9.42 -24.51
C VAL A 434 20.86 8.88 -25.46
N TYR A 435 20.73 7.62 -25.86
CA TYR A 435 21.69 6.94 -26.71
C TYR A 435 20.99 6.27 -27.91
N CYS A 436 21.40 6.61 -29.12
CA CYS A 436 20.89 6.12 -30.38
C CYS A 436 22.08 5.67 -31.26
N PRO A 437 22.23 4.35 -31.50
CA PRO A 437 23.31 3.83 -32.35
C PRO A 437 23.21 4.27 -33.81
N SER A 438 22.01 4.34 -34.37
CA SER A 438 21.80 4.65 -35.79
C SER A 438 21.91 6.14 -36.12
N GLN A 439 21.75 7.01 -35.12
CA GLN A 439 21.84 8.46 -35.28
C GLN A 439 22.58 9.08 -34.09
N PRO A 440 23.93 9.12 -34.13
CA PRO A 440 24.72 9.66 -33.03
C PRO A 440 24.42 11.12 -32.67
N ILE A 441 23.84 11.90 -33.60
CA ILE A 441 23.39 13.28 -33.34
C ILE A 441 22.30 13.38 -32.25
N LEU A 442 21.55 12.29 -32.02
CA LEU A 442 20.56 12.22 -30.94
C LEU A 442 21.20 11.93 -29.57
N ASN A 443 22.48 11.54 -29.53
CA ASN A 443 23.17 11.18 -28.31
C ASN A 443 23.40 12.43 -27.46
N LYS A 444 22.80 12.45 -26.27
CA LYS A 444 22.99 13.53 -25.32
C LYS A 444 22.98 13.01 -23.90
N THR A 445 23.74 13.69 -23.05
CA THR A 445 23.71 13.48 -21.61
C THR A 445 23.49 14.82 -20.95
N LEU A 446 22.41 14.93 -20.18
CA LEU A 446 22.01 16.17 -19.52
C LEU A 446 21.87 15.93 -18.02
N LYS A 447 22.37 16.88 -17.23
CA LYS A 447 22.22 16.89 -15.78
C LYS A 447 21.24 17.98 -15.40
N PHE A 448 20.21 17.64 -14.65
CA PHE A 448 19.19 18.57 -14.14
C PHE A 448 19.25 18.63 -12.62
N ARG A 449 19.14 19.83 -12.04
CA ARG A 449 18.98 20.00 -10.60
C ARG A 449 17.52 20.22 -10.27
N LEU A 450 16.91 19.33 -9.49
CA LEU A 450 15.53 19.47 -9.04
C LEU A 450 15.44 20.16 -7.67
N PRO A 451 14.29 20.78 -7.32
CA PRO A 451 14.08 21.36 -6.00
C PRO A 451 14.12 20.32 -4.87
N GLU A 452 13.67 19.10 -5.17
CA GLU A 452 13.63 17.97 -4.24
C GLU A 452 14.26 16.72 -4.88
N PRO A 453 14.85 15.83 -4.05
CA PRO A 453 15.47 14.60 -4.55
C PRO A 453 14.40 13.70 -5.19
N PRO A 454 14.50 13.40 -6.49
CA PRO A 454 13.49 12.63 -7.20
C PRO A 454 13.52 11.16 -6.80
N SER A 455 12.43 10.47 -7.07
CA SER A 455 12.44 9.01 -7.08
C SER A 455 13.19 8.48 -8.31
N SER A 456 13.65 7.23 -8.24
CA SER A 456 14.24 6.54 -9.40
C SER A 456 13.31 6.55 -10.60
N PHE A 457 12.01 6.30 -10.39
CA PHE A 457 11.05 6.30 -11.50
C PHE A 457 10.79 7.70 -12.10
N CYS A 458 10.91 8.78 -11.32
CA CYS A 458 10.78 10.15 -11.83
C CYS A 458 11.95 10.49 -12.74
N ALA A 459 13.18 10.14 -12.34
CA ALA A 459 14.37 10.34 -13.15
C ALA A 459 14.25 9.63 -14.52
N GLU A 460 13.75 8.40 -14.52
CA GLU A 460 13.48 7.63 -15.74
C GLU A 460 12.45 8.31 -16.66
N LEU A 461 11.38 8.88 -16.10
CA LEU A 461 10.39 9.64 -16.88
C LEU A 461 11.00 10.92 -17.47
N ILE A 462 11.91 11.59 -16.75
CA ILE A 462 12.66 12.74 -17.28
C ILE A 462 13.53 12.30 -18.46
N ALA A 463 14.23 11.16 -18.36
CA ALA A 463 15.04 10.64 -19.46
C ALA A 463 14.19 10.29 -20.71
N VAL A 464 13.02 9.68 -20.51
CA VAL A 464 12.05 9.42 -21.60
C VAL A 464 11.58 10.74 -22.23
N GLN A 465 11.25 11.74 -21.42
CA GLN A 465 10.84 13.05 -21.93
C GLN A 465 11.95 13.70 -22.76
N GLU A 466 13.19 13.62 -22.30
CA GLU A 466 14.34 14.14 -23.02
C GLU A 466 14.59 13.44 -24.36
N ALA A 467 14.35 12.13 -24.44
CA ALA A 467 14.38 11.42 -25.73
C ALA A 467 13.29 11.90 -26.69
N VAL A 468 12.05 12.08 -26.22
CA VAL A 468 10.96 12.63 -27.06
C VAL A 468 11.28 14.05 -27.52
N ARG A 469 11.89 14.89 -26.67
CA ARG A 469 12.35 16.23 -27.05
C ARG A 469 13.49 16.21 -28.08
N SER A 470 14.46 15.31 -27.93
CA SER A 470 15.55 15.19 -28.94
C SER A 470 14.99 14.87 -30.31
N VAL A 471 13.97 14.02 -30.37
CA VAL A 471 13.28 13.69 -31.62
C VAL A 471 12.60 14.92 -32.23
N THR A 472 11.93 15.76 -31.43
CA THR A 472 11.30 17.00 -31.95
C THR A 472 12.29 17.99 -32.57
N ALA A 473 13.56 17.96 -32.14
CA ALA A 473 14.57 18.93 -32.55
C ALA A 473 15.21 18.62 -33.92
N ILE A 474 14.87 17.49 -34.57
CA ILE A 474 15.46 17.08 -35.86
C ILE A 474 14.40 17.12 -36.97
N PRO A 475 14.44 18.10 -37.89
CA PRO A 475 13.45 18.27 -38.95
C PRO A 475 13.43 17.17 -40.02
N MET A 476 14.50 16.35 -40.10
CA MET A 476 14.77 15.41 -41.20
C MET A 476 14.88 13.95 -40.72
N LEU A 477 14.08 13.56 -39.73
CA LEU A 477 13.93 12.13 -39.42
C LEU A 477 13.14 11.44 -40.56
N PRO A 478 13.62 10.31 -41.10
CA PRO A 478 12.86 9.51 -42.06
C PRO A 478 11.43 9.27 -41.54
N ARG A 479 10.43 9.13 -42.43
CA ARG A 479 9.02 8.85 -42.08
C ARG A 479 8.79 7.50 -41.34
N ALA A 480 9.84 6.89 -40.81
CA ALA A 480 9.85 5.59 -40.17
C ALA A 480 9.50 5.66 -38.67
N ARG A 481 9.43 4.49 -38.03
CA ARG A 481 8.96 4.32 -36.65
C ARG A 481 10.04 4.69 -35.63
N ILE A 482 9.64 5.31 -34.52
CA ILE A 482 10.54 5.65 -33.41
C ILE A 482 10.28 4.71 -32.24
N VAL A 483 11.33 4.06 -31.73
CA VAL A 483 11.28 3.14 -30.59
C VAL A 483 12.17 3.66 -29.47
N ILE A 484 11.60 3.99 -28.31
CA ILE A 484 12.31 4.41 -27.11
C ILE A 484 12.31 3.26 -26.10
N ARG A 485 13.46 2.93 -25.53
CA ARG A 485 13.65 1.79 -24.64
C ARG A 485 14.19 2.22 -23.28
N THR A 486 13.52 1.77 -22.22
CA THR A 486 13.85 2.06 -20.81
C THR A 486 13.76 0.78 -19.98
N ASP A 487 14.59 0.64 -18.96
CA ASP A 487 14.49 -0.45 -17.98
C ASP A 487 13.44 -0.20 -16.87
N ALA A 488 12.82 0.98 -16.88
CA ALA A 488 11.84 1.42 -15.91
C ALA A 488 10.43 0.90 -16.23
N LEU A 489 10.13 -0.34 -15.81
CA LEU A 489 8.81 -0.96 -16.03
C LEU A 489 7.65 -0.10 -15.48
N LEU A 490 7.87 0.61 -14.37
CA LEU A 490 6.84 1.46 -13.78
C LEU A 490 6.59 2.71 -14.64
N ALA A 491 7.63 3.29 -15.25
CA ALA A 491 7.50 4.46 -16.13
C ALA A 491 6.64 4.12 -17.35
N THR A 492 6.89 2.97 -18.01
CA THR A 492 6.10 2.50 -19.15
C THR A 492 4.64 2.20 -18.78
N GLN A 493 4.40 1.67 -17.57
CA GLN A 493 3.05 1.45 -17.04
C GLN A 493 2.29 2.75 -16.74
N LEU A 494 2.98 3.80 -16.28
CA LEU A 494 2.38 5.10 -16.00
C LEU A 494 2.06 5.87 -17.28
N LEU A 495 2.94 5.83 -18.28
CA LEU A 495 2.71 6.40 -19.61
C LEU A 495 1.49 5.79 -20.30
N ARG A 496 1.10 4.56 -19.93
CA ARG A 496 -0.14 3.91 -20.39
C ARG A 496 -1.40 4.46 -19.71
N ARG A 497 -1.32 4.93 -18.46
CA ARG A 497 -2.48 5.28 -17.60
C ARG A 497 -2.64 6.78 -17.44
N VAL A 498 -2.98 7.45 -18.54
CA VAL A 498 -2.83 8.91 -18.60
C VAL A 498 -3.82 9.68 -17.71
N SER A 499 -5.04 9.17 -17.52
CA SER A 499 -6.06 9.81 -16.67
C SER A 499 -5.73 9.83 -15.17
N ARG A 500 -4.66 9.13 -14.75
CA ARG A 500 -4.12 9.17 -13.37
C ARG A 500 -2.60 9.37 -13.36
N SER A 501 -2.00 9.70 -14.51
CA SER A 501 -0.56 9.85 -14.61
C SER A 501 -0.15 11.25 -14.19
N PRO A 502 1.03 11.40 -13.58
CA PRO A 502 1.57 12.72 -13.29
C PRO A 502 1.72 13.57 -14.56
N GLU A 503 1.77 14.88 -14.41
CA GLU A 503 1.87 15.85 -15.50
C GLU A 503 3.08 15.60 -16.40
N ILE A 504 4.19 15.08 -15.88
CA ILE A 504 5.33 14.68 -16.72
C ILE A 504 4.92 13.69 -17.81
N CYS A 505 4.02 12.74 -17.51
CA CYS A 505 3.48 11.83 -18.50
C CYS A 505 2.57 12.58 -19.49
N GLN A 506 1.74 13.51 -19.00
CA GLN A 506 0.89 14.35 -19.85
C GLN A 506 1.71 15.24 -20.81
N ASN A 507 2.85 15.75 -20.34
CA ASN A 507 3.83 16.50 -21.12
C ASN A 507 4.49 15.63 -22.19
N ILE A 508 4.90 14.41 -21.85
CA ILE A 508 5.44 13.44 -22.81
C ILE A 508 4.40 13.17 -23.91
N HIS A 509 3.12 12.99 -23.55
CA HIS A 509 2.03 12.83 -24.51
C HIS A 509 1.80 14.08 -25.38
N ARG A 510 1.89 15.29 -24.82
CA ARG A 510 1.81 16.56 -25.57
C ARG A 510 2.93 16.68 -26.59
N LEU A 511 4.17 16.45 -26.16
CA LEU A 511 5.35 16.52 -27.02
C LEU A 511 5.27 15.48 -28.14
N ALA A 512 4.87 14.25 -27.81
CA ALA A 512 4.68 13.20 -28.79
C ALA A 512 3.56 13.50 -29.80
N ALA A 513 2.52 14.25 -29.42
CA ALA A 513 1.46 14.65 -30.34
C ALA A 513 1.88 15.68 -31.39
N GLY A 514 2.96 16.43 -31.14
CA GLY A 514 3.58 17.30 -32.13
C GLY A 514 4.47 16.57 -33.14
N ILE A 515 4.72 15.27 -32.96
CA ILE A 515 5.62 14.49 -33.81
C ILE A 515 4.78 13.69 -34.83
N PRO A 516 5.02 13.86 -36.14
CA PRO A 516 4.24 13.18 -37.17
C PRO A 516 4.53 11.66 -37.25
N GLN A 517 5.69 11.20 -36.79
CA GLN A 517 6.08 9.79 -36.78
C GLN A 517 5.49 9.01 -35.59
N PRO A 518 5.14 7.72 -35.75
CA PRO A 518 4.64 6.90 -34.65
C PRO A 518 5.76 6.57 -33.65
N ILE A 519 5.57 7.01 -32.40
CA ILE A 519 6.48 6.74 -31.27
C ILE A 519 5.98 5.54 -30.47
N ARG A 520 6.89 4.64 -30.13
CA ARG A 520 6.65 3.50 -29.26
C ARG A 520 7.70 3.42 -28.16
N ILE A 521 7.25 3.30 -26.92
CA ILE A 521 8.07 3.20 -25.71
C ILE A 521 7.96 1.76 -25.20
N GLU A 522 9.09 1.08 -25.11
CA GLU A 522 9.19 -0.33 -24.74
C GLU A 522 10.02 -0.52 -23.48
N TRP A 523 9.62 -1.51 -22.68
CA TRP A 523 10.39 -1.92 -21.52
C TRP A 523 11.43 -2.95 -21.93
N LEU A 524 12.64 -2.82 -21.39
CA LEU A 524 13.71 -3.80 -21.50
C LEU A 524 14.23 -4.23 -20.12
N PRO A 525 14.61 -5.49 -19.93
CA PRO A 525 15.41 -5.87 -18.77
C PRO A 525 16.74 -5.11 -18.74
N ARG A 526 17.14 -4.64 -17.56
CA ARG A 526 18.44 -4.02 -17.32
C ARG A 526 19.58 -4.96 -17.73
N ASP A 527 20.65 -4.38 -18.26
CA ASP A 527 21.92 -5.05 -18.65
C ASP A 527 21.80 -6.10 -19.78
N LEU A 528 20.65 -6.19 -20.44
CA LEU A 528 20.41 -7.17 -21.51
C LEU A 528 21.13 -6.82 -22.82
N LEU A 529 21.17 -5.52 -23.17
CA LEU A 529 21.75 -5.03 -24.42
C LEU A 529 22.90 -4.06 -24.15
N ARG A 530 24.00 -4.21 -24.88
CA ARG A 530 25.17 -3.33 -24.80
C ARG A 530 24.79 -1.86 -24.98
N SER A 531 23.88 -1.55 -25.90
CA SER A 531 23.40 -0.18 -26.15
C SER A 531 22.73 0.46 -24.94
N HIS A 532 22.00 -0.33 -24.12
CA HIS A 532 21.44 0.15 -22.87
C HIS A 532 22.53 0.35 -21.81
N SER A 533 23.48 -0.58 -21.68
CA SER A 533 24.62 -0.43 -20.76
C SER A 533 25.49 0.78 -21.09
N LEU A 534 25.57 1.17 -22.36
CA LEU A 534 26.24 2.40 -22.78
C LEU A 534 25.49 3.65 -22.29
N ALA A 535 24.16 3.68 -22.38
CA ALA A 535 23.36 4.75 -21.78
C ALA A 535 23.57 4.83 -20.26
N ASP A 536 23.53 3.70 -19.54
CA ASP A 536 23.79 3.64 -18.09
C ASP A 536 25.19 4.19 -17.74
N SER A 537 26.22 3.75 -18.48
CA SER A 537 27.59 4.23 -18.29
C SER A 537 27.72 5.73 -18.57
N ALA A 538 27.02 6.26 -19.58
CA ALA A 538 27.03 7.67 -19.91
C ALA A 538 26.45 8.53 -18.78
N THR A 539 25.39 8.07 -18.10
CA THR A 539 24.86 8.78 -16.92
C THR A 539 25.87 8.84 -15.78
N ARG A 540 26.62 7.76 -15.54
CA ARG A 540 27.64 7.69 -14.47
C ARG A 540 28.85 8.57 -14.77
N LEU A 541 29.30 8.61 -16.02
CA LEU A 541 30.44 9.42 -16.45
C LEU A 541 30.14 10.92 -16.42
N ALA A 542 28.89 11.32 -16.71
CA ALA A 542 28.43 12.70 -16.71
C ALA A 542 28.14 13.28 -15.31
N THR A 543 28.76 12.74 -14.26
CA THR A 543 28.64 13.31 -12.90
C THR A 543 29.22 14.73 -12.82
N ARG A 544 30.20 15.05 -13.69
CA ARG A 544 30.96 16.31 -13.73
C ARG A 544 30.37 17.39 -14.64
N THR A 545 29.32 17.11 -15.43
CA THR A 545 28.67 18.13 -16.27
C THR A 545 27.92 19.16 -15.41
N PRO A 546 27.83 20.43 -15.86
CA PRO A 546 27.08 21.46 -15.14
C PRO A 546 25.59 21.12 -15.11
N SER A 547 24.95 21.35 -13.96
CA SER A 547 23.52 21.12 -13.78
C SER A 547 22.72 22.23 -14.45
N LEU A 548 21.77 21.86 -15.30
CA LEU A 548 20.73 22.73 -15.82
C LEU A 548 19.58 22.82 -14.81
N PRO A 549 18.87 23.97 -14.74
CA PRO A 549 17.57 23.99 -14.06
C PRO A 549 16.62 23.01 -14.77
N PRO A 550 15.69 22.40 -14.04
CA PRO A 550 14.76 21.46 -14.63
C PRO A 550 13.83 22.24 -15.56
N LEU A 551 13.67 21.77 -16.79
CA LEU A 551 12.82 22.39 -17.81
C LEU A 551 11.31 22.38 -17.46
N LEU A 552 10.94 21.80 -16.31
CA LEU A 552 9.57 21.68 -15.80
C LEU A 552 9.61 21.62 -14.26
N ASP A 553 8.75 22.40 -13.62
CA ASP A 553 8.40 22.18 -12.22
C ASP A 553 7.73 20.81 -12.08
N LEU A 554 8.04 20.11 -10.98
CA LEU A 554 7.37 18.86 -10.65
C LEU A 554 5.92 19.16 -10.27
N ASP A 555 4.96 18.52 -10.95
CA ASP A 555 3.54 18.63 -10.59
C ASP A 555 3.24 17.96 -9.25
N ASP A 556 2.09 18.32 -8.68
CA ASP A 556 1.63 17.84 -7.38
C ASP A 556 1.61 16.30 -7.28
N ALA A 557 1.24 15.60 -8.36
CA ALA A 557 1.19 14.14 -8.36
C ALA A 557 2.59 13.53 -8.34
N THR A 558 3.54 14.06 -9.12
CA THR A 558 4.94 13.60 -9.11
C THR A 558 5.59 13.89 -7.77
N LEU A 559 5.38 15.09 -7.24
CA LEU A 559 5.87 15.49 -5.92
C LEU A 559 5.30 14.58 -4.82
N LEU A 560 4.01 14.26 -4.88
CA LEU A 560 3.36 13.35 -3.93
C LEU A 560 3.97 11.94 -3.97
N LEU A 561 4.24 11.40 -5.15
CA LEU A 561 4.85 10.08 -5.29
C LEU A 561 6.29 10.07 -4.76
N THR A 562 7.07 11.09 -5.09
CA THR A 562 8.45 11.28 -4.61
C THR A 562 8.48 11.37 -3.09
N ARG A 563 7.68 12.27 -2.49
CA ARG A 563 7.63 12.43 -1.03
C ARG A 563 7.10 11.18 -0.33
N LYS A 564 6.12 10.47 -0.89
CA LYS A 564 5.66 9.17 -0.35
C LYS A 564 6.76 8.11 -0.37
N GLU A 565 7.58 8.06 -1.42
CA GLU A 565 8.69 7.13 -1.48
C GLU A 565 9.80 7.52 -0.49
N HIS A 566 10.09 8.81 -0.34
CA HIS A 566 11.00 9.30 0.69
C HIS A 566 10.52 8.91 2.09
N LEU A 567 9.24 9.11 2.41
CA LEU A 567 8.64 8.66 3.67
C LEU A 567 8.82 7.15 3.88
N ARG A 568 8.57 6.33 2.85
CA ARG A 568 8.79 4.88 2.93
C ARG A 568 10.24 4.51 3.20
N ARG A 569 11.19 5.20 2.56
CA ARG A 569 12.63 4.98 2.81
C ARG A 569 13.00 5.37 4.24
N ARG A 570 12.54 6.54 4.71
CA ARG A 570 12.75 7.02 6.08
C ARG A 570 12.19 6.03 7.11
N THR A 571 10.96 5.55 6.94
CA THR A 571 10.38 4.53 7.83
C THR A 571 11.15 3.21 7.75
N ARG A 572 11.58 2.76 6.57
CA ARG A 572 12.42 1.55 6.45
C ARG A 572 13.77 1.70 7.15
N ALA A 573 14.34 2.90 7.18
CA ALA A 573 15.60 3.18 7.87
C ALA A 573 15.47 3.08 9.40
N LEU A 574 14.27 3.22 9.95
CA LEU A 574 14.00 3.00 11.38
C LEU A 574 14.00 1.52 11.78
N ILE A 575 13.97 0.59 10.82
CA ILE A 575 14.06 -0.84 11.11
C ILE A 575 15.46 -1.11 11.70
N PRO A 576 15.56 -1.69 12.90
CA PRO A 576 16.85 -1.99 13.51
C PRO A 576 17.70 -2.86 12.57
N PRO A 577 18.95 -2.46 12.28
CA PRO A 577 19.82 -3.24 11.39
C PRO A 577 20.09 -4.60 12.01
N CYS A 578 20.00 -5.65 11.19
CA CYS A 578 20.41 -6.98 11.65
C CYS A 578 21.93 -7.06 11.52
N ALA A 579 22.65 -6.92 12.64
CA ALA A 579 24.11 -6.77 12.68
C ALA A 579 24.89 -7.91 11.97
N VAL A 580 24.30 -9.09 11.80
CA VAL A 580 24.95 -10.16 11.01
C VAL A 580 23.90 -10.92 10.21
N THR A 581 24.15 -11.03 8.91
CA THR A 581 23.32 -11.78 7.98
C THR A 581 23.50 -13.28 8.20
N LEU A 582 22.38 -14.03 8.17
CA LEU A 582 22.45 -15.48 8.26
C LEU A 582 22.98 -16.05 6.93
N PRO A 583 23.90 -17.03 6.95
CA PRO A 583 24.44 -17.64 5.75
C PRO A 583 23.36 -18.20 4.82
N ARG A 584 23.67 -18.17 3.51
CA ARG A 584 22.81 -18.74 2.45
C ARG A 584 22.87 -20.28 2.52
N GLY A 585 21.92 -20.96 1.88
CA GLY A 585 21.85 -22.43 1.87
C GLY A 585 21.27 -23.11 3.12
N LEU A 586 21.21 -22.43 4.27
CA LEU A 586 20.62 -23.00 5.49
C LEU A 586 19.09 -23.20 5.39
N THR A 587 18.61 -24.32 5.91
CA THR A 587 17.19 -24.62 6.11
C THR A 587 16.54 -23.68 7.13
N ARG A 588 15.21 -23.65 7.19
CA ARG A 588 14.48 -22.82 8.17
C ARG A 588 14.80 -23.25 9.60
N ALA A 589 14.89 -24.55 9.87
CA ALA A 589 15.20 -25.08 11.19
C ALA A 589 16.58 -24.62 11.66
N GLU A 590 17.58 -24.74 10.80
CA GLU A 590 18.96 -24.31 11.06
C GLU A 590 19.05 -22.80 11.31
N LYS A 591 18.36 -21.98 10.50
CA LYS A 591 18.29 -20.52 10.70
C LYS A 591 17.66 -20.14 12.02
N VAL A 592 16.57 -20.81 12.42
CA VAL A 592 15.92 -20.58 13.72
C VAL A 592 16.86 -20.94 14.86
N ALA A 593 17.52 -22.08 14.73
CA ALA A 593 18.44 -22.57 15.74
C ALA A 593 19.63 -21.61 15.91
N LEU A 594 20.16 -21.10 14.80
CA LEU A 594 21.23 -20.12 14.79
C LEU A 594 20.82 -18.79 15.45
N ARG A 595 19.62 -18.27 15.14
CA ARG A 595 19.09 -17.09 15.83
C ARG A 595 18.98 -17.29 17.34
N ARG A 596 18.56 -18.47 17.79
CA ARG A 596 18.43 -18.76 19.23
C ARG A 596 19.78 -18.74 19.93
N ILE A 597 20.81 -19.30 19.30
CA ILE A 597 22.18 -19.29 19.83
C ILE A 597 22.64 -17.84 20.00
N ARG A 598 22.52 -17.04 18.93
CA ARG A 598 23.00 -15.66 18.90
C ARG A 598 22.31 -14.73 19.89
N VAL A 599 21.02 -14.96 20.14
CA VAL A 599 20.26 -14.16 21.10
C VAL A 599 20.37 -14.73 22.54
N GLY A 600 21.20 -15.76 22.75
CA GLY A 600 21.39 -16.36 24.08
C GLY A 600 20.16 -17.10 24.62
N VAL A 601 19.23 -17.49 23.75
CA VAL A 601 17.96 -18.16 24.12
C VAL A 601 17.88 -19.61 23.63
N ALA A 602 18.98 -20.16 23.10
CA ALA A 602 19.05 -21.58 22.73
C ALA A 602 18.93 -22.50 23.95
N PHE A 603 19.50 -22.06 25.07
CA PHE A 603 19.42 -22.73 26.36
C PHE A 603 18.68 -21.82 27.33
N THR A 604 17.53 -22.26 27.84
CA THR A 604 16.80 -21.49 28.85
C THR A 604 17.37 -21.79 30.23
N PRO A 605 17.23 -20.88 31.22
CA PRO A 605 17.56 -21.18 32.61
C PRO A 605 16.86 -22.44 33.13
N ALA A 606 15.65 -22.74 32.65
CA ALA A 606 14.95 -23.99 32.96
C ALA A 606 15.60 -25.24 32.34
N VAL A 607 16.25 -25.12 31.18
CA VAL A 607 17.02 -26.20 30.55
C VAL A 607 18.35 -26.40 31.26
N THR A 608 19.02 -25.31 31.69
CA THR A 608 20.26 -25.42 32.46
C THR A 608 20.01 -25.93 33.89
N GLN A 609 18.86 -25.61 34.50
CA GLN A 609 18.41 -26.16 35.79
C GLN A 609 18.09 -27.66 35.75
N LYS A 610 17.79 -28.23 34.57
CA LYS A 610 17.61 -29.68 34.40
C LYS A 610 18.93 -30.45 34.40
N TRP A 611 20.07 -29.77 34.45
CA TRP A 611 21.36 -30.43 34.61
C TRP A 611 21.57 -30.69 36.10
N PRO A 612 21.45 -31.94 36.57
CA PRO A 612 21.36 -32.27 38.00
C PRO A 612 22.56 -31.78 38.82
N GLN A 613 23.69 -31.58 38.15
CA GLN A 613 25.00 -31.25 38.72
C GLN A 613 25.22 -29.74 38.97
N PHE A 614 24.34 -28.82 38.54
CA PHE A 614 24.68 -27.39 38.41
C PHE A 614 23.73 -26.39 39.06
N ARG A 615 22.97 -26.77 40.09
CA ARG A 615 22.18 -25.77 40.86
C ARG A 615 23.03 -24.76 41.64
N HIS A 616 24.34 -25.01 41.80
CA HIS A 616 25.20 -24.35 42.80
C HIS A 616 26.50 -23.75 42.23
N LEU A 617 26.76 -23.84 40.92
CA LEU A 617 28.12 -23.73 40.37
C LEU A 617 28.36 -22.48 39.48
N TYR A 618 27.49 -21.46 39.55
CA TYR A 618 27.68 -20.22 38.81
C TYR A 618 28.67 -19.29 39.53
N ASN A 619 29.56 -18.64 38.77
CA ASN A 619 30.58 -17.68 39.26
C ASN A 619 31.65 -18.29 40.18
N LEU A 620 31.96 -19.59 40.02
CA LEU A 620 33.10 -20.19 40.72
C LEU A 620 34.41 -19.94 39.94
N PRO A 621 35.51 -19.64 40.65
CA PRO A 621 36.83 -19.59 40.04
C PRO A 621 37.24 -21.00 39.60
N GLY A 622 37.25 -21.23 38.29
CA GLY A 622 37.54 -22.53 37.68
C GLY A 622 36.31 -23.41 37.46
N CYS A 623 36.33 -24.22 36.40
CA CYS A 623 35.24 -25.14 36.08
C CYS A 623 35.35 -26.44 36.91
N PRO A 624 34.35 -26.77 37.74
CA PRO A 624 34.39 -27.96 38.59
C PRO A 624 34.23 -29.28 37.81
N VAL A 625 33.89 -29.21 36.51
CA VAL A 625 33.54 -30.37 35.69
C VAL A 625 34.70 -30.81 34.79
N CYS A 626 35.33 -29.87 34.10
CA CYS A 626 36.45 -30.16 33.20
C CYS A 626 37.81 -29.95 33.86
N LYS A 627 37.85 -29.56 35.14
CA LYS A 627 39.06 -29.30 35.92
C LYS A 627 39.97 -28.19 35.34
N CYS A 628 39.48 -27.39 34.39
CA CYS A 628 40.18 -26.20 33.91
C CYS A 628 40.17 -25.12 35.01
N ARG A 629 41.33 -24.87 35.63
CA ARG A 629 41.49 -23.88 36.72
C ARG A 629 41.57 -22.43 36.23
N THR A 630 41.67 -22.20 34.93
CA THR A 630 41.96 -20.89 34.33
C THR A 630 40.74 -20.16 33.77
N VAL A 631 39.55 -20.79 33.73
CA VAL A 631 38.34 -20.21 33.14
C VAL A 631 37.20 -20.34 34.14
N GLU A 632 36.53 -19.23 34.45
CA GLU A 632 35.35 -19.21 35.32
C GLU A 632 34.26 -20.14 34.79
N ALA A 633 33.53 -20.80 35.70
CA ALA A 633 32.43 -21.72 35.37
C ALA A 633 31.16 -20.95 34.93
N ASP A 634 31.30 -19.98 34.04
CA ASP A 634 30.19 -19.17 33.57
C ASP A 634 29.28 -19.93 32.58
N ILE A 635 28.11 -19.35 32.29
CA ILE A 635 27.13 -19.94 31.37
C ILE A 635 27.77 -20.22 30.01
N HIS A 636 28.68 -19.36 29.55
CA HIS A 636 29.33 -19.52 28.25
C HIS A 636 30.26 -20.74 28.23
N HIS A 637 31.13 -20.90 29.23
CA HIS A 637 32.03 -22.03 29.36
C HIS A 637 31.26 -23.35 29.44
N LEU A 638 30.25 -23.43 30.32
CA LEU A 638 29.46 -24.65 30.51
C LEU A 638 28.65 -25.03 29.26
N LEU A 639 28.09 -24.04 28.54
CA LEU A 639 27.27 -24.27 27.36
C LEU A 639 28.04 -24.48 26.07
N TRP A 640 29.26 -23.97 25.91
CA TRP A 640 29.95 -23.95 24.61
C TRP A 640 31.35 -24.56 24.63
N VAL A 641 32.08 -24.45 25.74
CA VAL A 641 33.52 -24.74 25.77
C VAL A 641 33.84 -26.02 26.55
N CYS A 642 33.17 -26.26 27.67
CA CYS A 642 33.50 -27.32 28.62
C CYS A 642 33.58 -28.71 27.95
N PRO A 643 34.77 -29.37 27.93
CA PRO A 643 34.94 -30.66 27.28
C PRO A 643 34.20 -31.80 28.00
N ALA A 644 34.16 -31.76 29.34
CA ALA A 644 33.46 -32.73 30.15
C ALA A 644 31.93 -32.72 29.93
N LEU A 645 31.37 -31.57 29.54
CA LEU A 645 29.93 -31.42 29.25
C LEU A 645 29.57 -31.66 27.78
N LYS A 646 30.53 -32.01 26.93
CA LYS A 646 30.31 -32.25 25.50
C LYS A 646 29.17 -33.26 25.23
N PRO A 647 29.06 -34.42 25.89
CA PRO A 647 28.00 -35.40 25.59
C PRO A 647 26.60 -34.89 25.96
N THR A 648 26.47 -34.29 27.15
CA THR A 648 25.21 -33.73 27.67
C THR A 648 24.76 -32.54 26.81
N ARG A 649 25.69 -31.65 26.46
CA ARG A 649 25.46 -30.53 25.54
C ARG A 649 24.92 -31.01 24.19
N ILE A 650 25.53 -32.04 23.59
CA ILE A 650 25.08 -32.57 22.29
C ILE A 650 23.63 -33.11 22.37
N ARG A 651 23.28 -33.83 23.45
CA ARG A 651 21.89 -34.30 23.66
C ARG A 651 20.89 -33.15 23.77
N HIS A 652 21.21 -32.12 24.55
CA HIS A 652 20.33 -30.95 24.71
C HIS A 652 20.25 -30.10 23.45
N LEU A 653 21.36 -29.94 22.71
CA LEU A 653 21.37 -29.31 21.40
C LEU A 653 20.44 -30.07 20.43
N ALA A 654 20.55 -31.39 20.36
CA ALA A 654 19.65 -32.21 19.54
C ALA A 654 18.17 -32.01 19.92
N ALA A 655 17.85 -31.99 21.22
CA ALA A 655 16.49 -31.70 21.71
C ALA A 655 15.99 -30.28 21.39
N ALA A 656 16.90 -29.29 21.33
CA ALA A 656 16.59 -27.92 20.89
C ALA A 656 16.43 -27.80 19.35
N GLY A 657 16.64 -28.90 18.62
CA GLY A 657 16.64 -28.97 17.16
C GLY A 657 17.93 -28.45 16.51
N LEU A 658 19.04 -28.50 17.24
CA LEU A 658 20.41 -28.27 16.78
C LEU A 658 21.09 -29.63 16.59
N SER A 659 20.90 -30.25 15.43
CA SER A 659 21.47 -31.58 15.13
C SER A 659 23.00 -31.51 14.95
N PRO A 660 23.77 -32.59 15.24
CA PRO A 660 25.20 -32.64 14.94
C PRO A 660 25.58 -32.25 13.51
N PRO A 661 24.89 -32.69 12.43
CA PRO A 661 25.21 -32.22 11.08
C PRO A 661 24.92 -30.72 10.86
N THR A 662 23.89 -30.17 11.50
CA THR A 662 23.64 -28.71 11.54
C THR A 662 24.75 -27.96 12.27
N LEU A 663 25.22 -28.50 13.40
CA LEU A 663 26.29 -27.91 14.21
C LEU A 663 27.67 -28.03 13.53
N ARG A 664 27.93 -29.12 12.78
CA ARG A 664 29.15 -29.27 11.96
C ARG A 664 29.25 -28.21 10.86
N ARG A 665 28.10 -27.71 10.38
CA ARG A 665 28.03 -26.59 9.43
C ARG A 665 28.15 -25.22 10.09
N ILE A 666 28.14 -25.11 11.42
CA ILE A 666 28.01 -23.85 12.16
C ILE A 666 29.08 -23.82 13.26
N GLN A 667 30.19 -23.12 13.02
CA GLN A 667 31.25 -22.94 14.02
C GLN A 667 31.15 -21.53 14.62
N LEU A 668 31.19 -21.41 15.95
CA LEU A 668 31.24 -20.13 16.66
C LEU A 668 32.69 -19.63 16.66
N GLY A 669 32.95 -18.51 16.00
CA GLY A 669 34.24 -17.82 16.00
C GLY A 669 34.37 -16.81 17.15
N PRO A 670 35.59 -16.29 17.40
CA PRO A 670 35.81 -15.28 18.43
C PRO A 670 35.04 -13.99 18.06
N ARG A 671 34.23 -13.47 19.00
CA ARG A 671 33.31 -12.30 18.87
C ARG A 671 31.93 -12.57 18.26
N ASP A 672 31.26 -13.68 18.61
CA ASP A 672 29.88 -14.00 18.19
C ASP A 672 29.64 -14.15 16.67
N HIS A 673 30.71 -14.21 15.87
CA HIS A 673 30.63 -14.49 14.45
C HIS A 673 30.45 -15.99 14.22
N ILE A 674 29.44 -16.37 13.42
CA ILE A 674 29.25 -17.76 13.00
C ILE A 674 29.89 -17.97 11.65
N ILE A 675 30.83 -18.91 11.58
CA ILE A 675 31.43 -19.40 10.35
C ILE A 675 30.58 -20.58 9.85
N VAL A 676 30.08 -20.50 8.62
CA VAL A 676 29.39 -21.62 7.95
C VAL A 676 30.27 -22.14 6.84
N HIS A 677 30.74 -23.38 6.99
CA HIS A 677 31.52 -24.06 5.96
C HIS A 677 30.60 -24.44 4.79
N SER A 678 30.86 -23.86 3.60
CA SER A 678 30.31 -24.37 2.35
C SER A 678 31.07 -25.66 2.01
N TRP A 679 30.38 -26.78 1.97
CA TRP A 679 30.97 -28.04 1.54
C TRP A 679 31.33 -27.95 0.04
N THR A 680 32.60 -27.77 -0.29
CA THR A 680 33.15 -28.22 -1.58
C THR A 680 33.41 -29.72 -1.48
N SER A 681 33.21 -30.43 -2.59
CA SER A 681 33.10 -31.89 -2.68
C SER A 681 34.39 -32.68 -2.44
N LEU A 682 35.43 -32.11 -1.81
CA LEU A 682 36.71 -32.79 -1.58
C LEU A 682 37.01 -33.19 -0.13
N ASP A 683 36.29 -32.67 0.88
CA ASP A 683 36.63 -32.93 2.29
C ASP A 683 35.82 -34.07 2.95
N GLN A 684 35.44 -35.09 2.18
CA GLN A 684 34.82 -36.31 2.76
C GLN A 684 35.85 -37.31 3.32
N GLN A 685 37.13 -37.24 2.92
CA GLN A 685 38.11 -38.29 3.26
C GLN A 685 39.04 -37.96 4.43
N THR A 686 39.24 -36.69 4.81
CA THR A 686 40.27 -36.32 5.81
C THR A 686 39.75 -36.19 7.25
N PHE A 687 38.43 -36.15 7.49
CA PHE A 687 37.90 -35.91 8.84
C PHE A 687 37.40 -37.18 9.57
N PHE A 688 37.35 -38.33 8.91
CA PHE A 688 36.96 -39.61 9.54
C PHE A 688 38.12 -40.35 10.20
N HIS A 689 39.37 -39.84 10.11
CA HIS A 689 40.56 -40.58 10.56
C HIS A 689 40.98 -40.38 12.02
N SER A 690 40.32 -39.52 12.81
CA SER A 690 40.70 -39.27 14.22
C SER A 690 39.80 -39.92 15.27
N PHE A 691 38.97 -40.90 14.88
CA PHE A 691 38.21 -41.75 15.81
C PHE A 691 38.47 -43.23 15.51
N LYS A 692 39.66 -43.74 15.85
CA LYS A 692 39.94 -45.17 16.06
C LYS A 692 41.31 -45.35 16.72
N HIS A 693 41.35 -45.35 18.04
CA HIS A 693 41.73 -46.51 18.87
C HIS A 693 41.96 -46.07 20.33
N PRO A 694 41.63 -46.94 21.32
CA PRO A 694 41.92 -46.73 22.72
C PRO A 694 43.31 -47.28 23.07
N SER A 695 44.05 -46.52 23.87
CA SER A 695 45.09 -46.98 24.79
C SER A 695 45.26 -45.91 25.85
#